data_AF-A0A3D0DP53-F1
#
_entry.id   AF-A0A3D0DP53-F1
#
_cell.length_a   1.000
_cell.length_b   1.000
_cell.length_c   1.000
_cell.angle_alpha   90.00
_cell.angle_beta   90.00
_cell.angle_gamma   90.00
#
_symmetry.space_group_name_H-M   'P 1'
#
loop_
_entity.id
_entity.type
_entity.pdbx_description
1 polymer ?
#
loop_
_entity_poly.entity_id
_entity_poly.type
_entity_poly.pdbx_seq_one_letter_code
_entity_poly.pdbx_strand_id
1 'polypeptide(L)'
;MKKRFTKILSVALASVMTMSLIVTGGSSGVRTVNAEGESTETSAVQDAASQVNYSTILARGVDYGIIAQNFQQRGHMQTTYAVNSFSRSVSTDFTEVNLNPHNSTAQFLIGGIVENGKTVFGRTVDGPEYVKLGGDGTNVLNVEAASADILSSTNFAQQNFKEVVKTINPDTPANINKIFNDVMKASKDISDKIDKGYAINYADYYKENDSRAGNKACLDLSSGDFANKVVYIQVDNALMSKIGQSDGFYIIKDPSTVIVFNVDDSVDSNDPGFYHNPNLSQDEYVIFSTYNVSVDGGKSFIRTTEYNYTTSDDHTDKEIAQKIIWNISSNKPIGLDNTTGLFIVSSDSLVETIGTSAGWIVAKNFANSVGEWHYIYKGGNQDVLDDKKGEIHFAANKTFTRAYDGENTVEDTTVSSDKDDFAFYWYVNDKNFSITDPTTLKDPEDDTKLDASKVQIVKNDATSKLKFPTLKFFNNLEDAEEAGLKDYYIPTNQDKTFYYTVREVNAGTISNNVELSKGYINIILNVKNEEGSLKYYVLTETYLDDGSFYKRDADVDADGNFKMNGTEYTPIRMSGVEFSMKSFINRVVTIGKISKQTISGDKELPGATLTLEGKDFSGKDIVFSSESITLGKGAKIQETASNKIISWISGDEETTVKLPDGVYTLKEVAPPENYSKASDIKFKVVNNKIYEIKDDKESKVDNNRIVMVDEALATPTPTATPTATPTATPT
;
A
#
# COMPACT_ATOMS: atom_id res chain seq x y z
N MET A 1 22.56 54.60 14.00
CA MET A 1 23.46 54.60 15.19
C MET A 1 22.77 53.77 16.29
N LYS A 2 23.44 52.77 16.89
CA LYS A 2 23.11 52.02 18.15
C LYS A 2 21.63 51.56 18.38
N LYS A 3 21.34 50.24 18.29
CA LYS A 3 21.17 49.24 19.40
C LYS A 3 19.83 49.39 20.19
N ARG A 4 19.05 48.33 20.53
CA ARG A 4 19.42 47.04 21.18
C ARG A 4 18.29 45.96 21.11
N PHE A 5 18.63 44.70 21.39
CA PHE A 5 17.75 43.53 21.71
C PHE A 5 17.06 43.71 23.11
N THR A 6 16.15 42.88 23.67
CA THR A 6 16.08 41.39 23.72
C THR A 6 14.74 40.81 24.25
N LYS A 7 14.45 39.53 23.93
CA LYS A 7 13.50 38.54 24.54
C LYS A 7 13.44 38.53 26.10
N ILE A 8 12.35 37.99 26.72
CA ILE A 8 12.34 36.76 27.59
C ILE A 8 11.01 36.46 28.38
N LEU A 9 10.70 35.15 28.48
CA LEU A 9 9.85 34.33 29.41
C LEU A 9 8.47 34.75 29.97
N SER A 10 7.60 33.73 30.01
CA SER A 10 6.57 33.49 31.02
C SER A 10 6.63 32.02 31.48
N VAL A 11 6.87 31.76 32.77
CA VAL A 11 6.89 30.43 33.44
C VAL A 11 6.39 30.60 34.88
N ALA A 12 5.88 29.51 35.48
CA ALA A 12 5.44 29.34 36.87
C ALA A 12 3.97 29.73 37.16
N LEU A 13 3.19 29.04 37.99
CA LEU A 13 3.37 27.75 38.71
C LEU A 13 1.97 27.24 39.13
N ALA A 14 1.74 25.93 39.21
CA ALA A 14 0.70 25.37 40.10
C ALA A 14 0.89 23.86 40.31
N SER A 15 1.20 23.43 41.53
CA SER A 15 1.28 22.02 41.91
C SER A 15 0.64 21.78 43.28
N VAL A 16 -0.28 20.81 43.30
CA VAL A 16 -0.70 19.96 44.45
C VAL A 16 -1.31 20.64 45.69
N MET A 17 -2.59 20.31 45.95
CA MET A 17 -2.94 19.72 47.26
C MET A 17 -4.20 18.84 47.16
N THR A 18 -4.06 17.57 47.55
CA THR A 18 -5.17 16.65 47.82
C THR A 18 -5.74 16.90 49.20
N MET A 19 -7.07 16.85 49.35
CA MET A 19 -7.70 16.88 50.67
C MET A 19 -8.94 15.98 50.71
N SER A 20 -8.85 14.92 51.49
CA SER A 20 -9.91 13.93 51.68
C SER A 20 -11.07 14.52 52.49
N LEU A 21 -12.31 14.27 52.06
CA LEU A 21 -13.51 14.48 52.88
C LEU A 21 -14.34 13.20 52.93
N ILE A 22 -14.22 12.50 54.05
CA ILE A 22 -15.08 11.38 54.43
C ILE A 22 -16.44 11.96 54.84
N VAL A 23 -17.51 11.50 54.21
CA VAL A 23 -18.88 11.67 54.72
C VAL A 23 -19.46 10.29 54.98
N THR A 24 -19.73 10.01 56.25
CA THR A 24 -20.33 8.76 56.74
C THR A 24 -21.85 8.83 56.75
N GLY A 25 -22.55 7.81 56.23
CA GLY A 25 -23.93 7.52 56.63
C GLY A 25 -24.81 6.82 55.58
N GLY A 26 -25.31 5.62 55.91
CA GLY A 26 -26.43 4.98 55.22
C GLY A 26 -26.09 3.69 54.46
N SER A 27 -26.64 2.55 54.91
CA SER A 27 -26.60 1.26 54.20
C SER A 27 -27.62 1.25 53.03
N SER A 28 -27.62 0.31 52.07
CA SER A 28 -27.18 -1.09 52.09
C SER A 28 -26.88 -1.61 50.67
N GLY A 29 -25.99 -2.60 50.51
CA GLY A 29 -25.81 -3.33 49.25
C GLY A 29 -24.36 -3.61 48.88
N VAL A 30 -23.72 -4.56 49.58
CA VAL A 30 -22.32 -4.95 49.34
C VAL A 30 -22.15 -5.55 47.94
N ARG A 31 -21.31 -4.93 47.10
CA ARG A 31 -20.62 -5.65 46.01
C ARG A 31 -19.23 -6.06 46.51
N THR A 32 -18.98 -7.36 46.53
CA THR A 32 -17.65 -7.92 46.75
C THR A 32 -16.73 -7.46 45.62
N VAL A 33 -15.63 -6.79 45.94
CA VAL A 33 -14.59 -6.46 44.96
C VAL A 33 -13.64 -7.66 44.91
N ASN A 34 -13.72 -8.45 43.86
CA ASN A 34 -12.66 -9.40 43.53
C ASN A 34 -11.55 -8.66 42.80
N ALA A 35 -10.31 -9.12 42.99
CA ALA A 35 -9.13 -8.47 42.42
C ALA A 35 -9.04 -8.61 40.89
N GLU A 36 -8.40 -7.61 40.29
CA GLU A 36 -7.60 -7.66 39.05
C GLU A 36 -8.02 -8.71 37.99
N GLY A 37 -8.90 -8.29 37.10
CA GLY A 37 -8.90 -8.78 35.71
C GLY A 37 -8.07 -7.82 34.86
N GLU A 38 -7.18 -8.36 34.04
CA GLU A 38 -6.27 -7.59 33.17
C GLU A 38 -7.05 -6.68 32.22
N SER A 39 -6.79 -5.36 32.27
CA SER A 39 -7.23 -4.43 31.24
C SER A 39 -6.30 -4.54 30.04
N THR A 40 -6.59 -5.48 29.13
CA THR A 40 -5.91 -5.58 27.84
C THR A 40 -6.37 -4.46 26.90
N GLU A 41 -5.96 -3.22 27.18
CA GLU A 41 -5.98 -2.15 26.17
C GLU A 41 -4.83 -2.35 25.17
N THR A 42 -4.95 -3.42 24.37
CA THR A 42 -4.27 -3.47 23.08
C THR A 42 -4.90 -2.40 22.19
N SER A 43 -4.23 -1.25 22.05
CA SER A 43 -4.55 -0.31 20.98
C SER A 43 -4.60 -1.09 19.66
N ALA A 44 -5.73 -1.05 18.95
CA ALA A 44 -5.96 -1.86 17.76
C ALA A 44 -4.77 -1.73 16.80
N VAL A 45 -4.23 -2.87 16.35
CA VAL A 45 -3.17 -2.87 15.34
C VAL A 45 -3.83 -2.41 14.05
N GLN A 46 -3.42 -1.23 13.58
CA GLN A 46 -4.00 -0.58 12.42
C GLN A 46 -2.91 -0.40 11.37
N ASP A 47 -3.20 -0.92 10.19
CA ASP A 47 -2.49 -0.65 8.97
C ASP A 47 -2.61 0.85 8.60
N ALA A 48 -1.62 1.41 7.90
CA ALA A 48 -1.80 2.66 7.14
C ALA A 48 -2.41 2.39 5.77
N ALA A 49 -3.04 3.43 5.24
CA ALA A 49 -3.62 3.47 3.92
C ALA A 49 -2.65 3.03 2.81
N SER A 50 -1.33 3.02 3.02
CA SER A 50 -0.34 2.49 2.05
C SER A 50 -0.34 0.96 1.91
N GLN A 51 -0.68 0.15 2.93
CA GLN A 51 -0.70 -1.33 2.84
C GLN A 51 -1.90 -1.85 2.06
N VAL A 52 -3.09 -1.49 2.53
CA VAL A 52 -4.35 -2.07 2.07
C VAL A 52 -5.20 -0.94 1.57
N ASN A 53 -5.08 -0.69 0.27
CA ASN A 53 -5.90 0.21 -0.52
C ASN A 53 -6.20 -0.47 -1.87
N TYR A 54 -7.01 0.18 -2.69
CA TYR A 54 -7.35 -0.34 -4.01
C TYR A 54 -6.13 -0.68 -4.89
N SER A 55 -5.06 0.13 -4.89
CA SER A 55 -3.91 -0.02 -5.79
C SER A 55 -2.95 -1.13 -5.37
N THR A 56 -2.80 -1.39 -4.07
CA THR A 56 -2.00 -2.52 -3.56
C THR A 56 -2.71 -3.85 -3.71
N ILE A 57 -4.04 -3.87 -3.53
CA ILE A 57 -4.86 -5.08 -3.76
C ILE A 57 -4.92 -5.42 -5.25
N LEU A 58 -5.29 -4.45 -6.09
CA LEU A 58 -5.54 -4.69 -7.52
C LEU A 58 -4.24 -4.86 -8.32
N ALA A 59 -3.19 -4.10 -7.99
CA ALA A 59 -1.92 -4.08 -8.72
C ALA A 59 -2.11 -3.98 -10.26
N ARG A 60 -1.74 -5.01 -11.02
CA ARG A 60 -1.97 -5.10 -12.49
C ARG A 60 -3.46 -5.02 -12.89
N GLY A 61 -4.37 -5.25 -11.97
CA GLY A 61 -5.82 -5.19 -12.14
C GLY A 61 -6.41 -3.78 -12.09
N VAL A 62 -5.67 -2.75 -11.66
CA VAL A 62 -6.25 -1.43 -11.36
C VAL A 62 -6.95 -0.76 -12.55
N ASP A 63 -6.50 -1.07 -13.77
CA ASP A 63 -7.08 -0.54 -15.02
C ASP A 63 -8.40 -1.20 -15.45
N TYR A 64 -8.85 -2.25 -14.74
CA TYR A 64 -10.01 -3.08 -15.10
C TYR A 64 -11.10 -2.98 -14.02
N GLY A 65 -12.17 -2.23 -14.30
CA GLY A 65 -13.32 -2.10 -13.38
C GLY A 65 -14.04 -3.41 -13.06
N ILE A 66 -13.90 -4.42 -13.92
CA ILE A 66 -14.33 -5.80 -13.67
C ILE A 66 -13.16 -6.75 -13.92
N ILE A 67 -12.86 -7.61 -12.96
CA ILE A 67 -11.91 -8.72 -13.11
C ILE A 67 -12.65 -10.01 -12.76
N ALA A 68 -12.92 -10.86 -13.76
CA ALA A 68 -13.78 -12.03 -13.54
C ALA A 68 -13.37 -13.28 -14.30
N GLN A 69 -13.70 -14.44 -13.75
CA GLN A 69 -13.57 -15.71 -14.47
C GLN A 69 -14.68 -15.83 -15.50
N ASN A 70 -15.93 -15.60 -15.08
CA ASN A 70 -17.12 -15.56 -15.92
C ASN A 70 -17.81 -14.20 -15.76
N PHE A 71 -18.01 -13.48 -16.87
CA PHE A 71 -18.76 -12.24 -16.94
C PHE A 71 -19.95 -12.38 -17.90
N GLN A 72 -21.14 -11.99 -17.44
CA GLN A 72 -22.32 -11.84 -18.27
C GLN A 72 -22.78 -10.38 -18.32
N GLN A 73 -22.97 -9.83 -19.53
CA GLN A 73 -23.41 -8.46 -19.73
C GLN A 73 -24.80 -8.38 -20.39
N ARG A 74 -25.59 -7.37 -20.00
CA ARG A 74 -26.76 -6.88 -20.71
C ARG A 74 -26.60 -5.40 -21.05
N GLY A 75 -26.97 -4.99 -22.26
CA GLY A 75 -27.10 -3.56 -22.55
C GLY A 75 -25.79 -2.77 -22.35
N HIS A 76 -25.94 -1.50 -22.00
CA HIS A 76 -24.89 -0.50 -21.84
C HIS A 76 -23.85 -0.82 -20.76
N MET A 77 -22.60 -0.39 -20.95
CA MET A 77 -21.54 -0.46 -19.96
C MET A 77 -20.68 0.81 -19.94
N GLN A 78 -20.27 1.22 -18.75
CA GLN A 78 -19.35 2.35 -18.55
C GLN A 78 -18.06 1.86 -17.87
N THR A 79 -17.57 0.67 -18.25
CA THR A 79 -16.46 -0.04 -17.58
C THR A 79 -15.41 -0.61 -18.54
N THR A 80 -14.19 -0.76 -18.02
CA THR A 80 -13.14 -1.65 -18.53
C THR A 80 -13.26 -3.03 -17.90
N TYR A 81 -12.69 -4.09 -18.50
CA TYR A 81 -12.69 -5.42 -17.88
C TYR A 81 -11.56 -6.37 -18.32
N ALA A 82 -11.21 -7.30 -17.45
CA ALA A 82 -10.30 -8.42 -17.72
C ALA A 82 -11.00 -9.73 -17.36
N VAL A 83 -11.46 -10.49 -18.37
CA VAL A 83 -12.34 -11.65 -18.16
C VAL A 83 -11.98 -12.88 -18.98
N ASN A 84 -11.97 -14.05 -18.35
CA ASN A 84 -11.66 -15.31 -19.04
C ASN A 84 -12.80 -15.78 -19.95
N SER A 85 -14.04 -15.55 -19.54
CA SER A 85 -15.24 -15.94 -20.26
C SER A 85 -16.22 -14.78 -20.29
N PHE A 86 -16.45 -14.20 -21.47
CA PHE A 86 -17.47 -13.19 -21.70
C PHE A 86 -18.74 -13.81 -22.31
N SER A 87 -19.89 -13.41 -21.80
CA SER A 87 -21.21 -13.83 -22.28
C SER A 87 -22.21 -12.69 -22.21
N ARG A 88 -23.39 -12.90 -22.78
CA ARG A 88 -24.45 -11.91 -22.93
C ARG A 88 -25.77 -12.50 -22.44
N SER A 89 -26.53 -11.77 -21.63
CA SER A 89 -27.74 -12.33 -20.97
C SER A 89 -28.96 -12.45 -21.89
N VAL A 90 -29.10 -11.57 -22.88
CA VAL A 90 -30.21 -11.54 -23.85
C VAL A 90 -29.72 -11.21 -25.26
N SER A 91 -30.36 -11.76 -26.29
CA SER A 91 -29.94 -11.56 -27.68
C SER A 91 -30.15 -10.13 -28.19
N THR A 92 -31.08 -9.35 -27.63
CA THR A 92 -31.60 -8.10 -28.23
C THR A 92 -30.86 -6.81 -27.83
N ASP A 93 -30.37 -6.69 -26.60
CA ASP A 93 -30.00 -5.39 -26.00
C ASP A 93 -28.50 -5.08 -26.19
N PHE A 94 -28.12 -4.28 -27.20
CA PHE A 94 -26.72 -4.02 -27.60
C PHE A 94 -25.78 -3.61 -26.47
N THR A 95 -24.51 -4.02 -26.55
CA THR A 95 -23.47 -3.62 -25.58
C THR A 95 -22.68 -2.44 -26.10
N GLU A 96 -22.90 -1.28 -25.48
CA GLU A 96 -22.22 -0.02 -25.78
C GLU A 96 -21.22 0.31 -24.68
N VAL A 97 -20.03 0.80 -25.05
CA VAL A 97 -18.99 1.20 -24.10
C VAL A 97 -18.91 2.72 -24.08
N ASN A 98 -19.16 3.34 -22.92
CA ASN A 98 -18.98 4.77 -22.74
C ASN A 98 -18.25 5.10 -21.42
N LEU A 99 -16.96 5.42 -21.48
CA LEU A 99 -16.17 5.67 -20.27
C LEU A 99 -16.24 7.10 -19.74
N ASN A 100 -16.08 7.21 -18.43
CA ASN A 100 -15.95 8.44 -17.67
C ASN A 100 -14.49 8.60 -17.19
N PRO A 101 -13.81 9.73 -17.41
CA PRO A 101 -14.29 10.94 -18.11
C PRO A 101 -14.25 10.77 -19.64
N HIS A 102 -14.95 11.65 -20.35
CA HIS A 102 -14.98 11.65 -21.81
C HIS A 102 -13.56 11.74 -22.42
N ASN A 103 -13.33 10.98 -23.48
CA ASN A 103 -12.05 10.73 -24.16
C ASN A 103 -11.08 9.77 -23.43
N SER A 104 -11.54 9.00 -22.45
CA SER A 104 -10.72 7.97 -21.81
C SER A 104 -10.48 6.74 -22.72
N THR A 105 -9.41 6.00 -22.43
CA THR A 105 -9.09 4.71 -23.06
C THR A 105 -9.82 3.57 -22.38
N ALA A 106 -10.62 2.82 -23.13
CA ALA A 106 -11.26 1.60 -22.68
C ALA A 106 -10.36 0.38 -22.96
N GLN A 107 -9.98 -0.33 -21.90
CA GLN A 107 -9.12 -1.50 -21.96
C GLN A 107 -9.91 -2.78 -21.69
N PHE A 108 -9.70 -3.79 -22.54
CA PHE A 108 -10.36 -5.09 -22.44
C PHE A 108 -9.39 -6.25 -22.65
N LEU A 109 -9.29 -7.16 -21.67
CA LEU A 109 -8.62 -8.46 -21.83
C LEU A 109 -9.70 -9.55 -21.88
N ILE A 110 -9.70 -10.38 -22.94
CA ILE A 110 -10.75 -11.38 -23.20
C ILE A 110 -10.14 -12.75 -23.45
N GLY A 111 -10.29 -13.67 -22.49
CA GLY A 111 -9.84 -15.05 -22.63
C GLY A 111 -10.69 -15.88 -23.61
N GLY A 112 -11.98 -15.58 -23.75
CA GLY A 112 -12.91 -16.33 -24.58
C GLY A 112 -14.34 -15.75 -24.55
N ILE A 113 -15.16 -16.14 -25.53
CA ILE A 113 -16.60 -15.80 -25.61
C ILE A 113 -17.42 -17.10 -25.72
N VAL A 114 -18.50 -17.20 -24.95
CA VAL A 114 -19.32 -18.44 -24.88
C VAL A 114 -20.28 -18.55 -26.09
N GLU A 115 -20.10 -19.59 -26.89
CA GLU A 115 -20.79 -19.79 -28.17
C GLU A 115 -22.30 -20.11 -28.03
N ASN A 116 -22.67 -21.03 -27.14
CA ASN A 116 -24.04 -21.52 -26.99
C ASN A 116 -24.95 -20.64 -26.09
N GLY A 117 -24.44 -19.51 -25.61
CA GLY A 117 -25.22 -18.45 -24.95
C GLY A 117 -26.04 -17.58 -25.90
N LYS A 118 -26.02 -17.84 -27.23
CA LYS A 118 -26.85 -17.24 -28.29
C LYS A 118 -27.21 -15.76 -28.02
N THR A 119 -26.27 -14.83 -28.09
CA THR A 119 -25.60 -14.59 -29.38
C THR A 119 -24.32 -13.80 -29.18
N VAL A 120 -23.23 -14.39 -29.69
CA VAL A 120 -22.17 -13.77 -30.50
C VAL A 120 -22.10 -12.25 -30.45
N PHE A 121 -20.90 -11.76 -30.15
CA PHE A 121 -20.48 -10.37 -30.37
C PHE A 121 -20.45 -10.09 -31.90
N GLY A 122 -21.63 -10.05 -32.56
CA GLY A 122 -21.82 -9.77 -33.99
C GLY A 122 -21.77 -10.96 -34.97
N ARG A 123 -22.84 -11.76 -35.11
CA ARG A 123 -23.20 -12.22 -36.48
C ARG A 123 -24.67 -12.49 -36.64
N THR A 124 -25.25 -11.93 -37.69
CA THR A 124 -26.60 -12.21 -38.15
C THR A 124 -26.70 -13.61 -38.75
N VAL A 125 -27.82 -14.27 -38.48
CA VAL A 125 -28.36 -15.27 -39.41
C VAL A 125 -29.23 -14.48 -40.38
N ASP A 126 -28.79 -14.39 -41.64
CA ASP A 126 -29.39 -13.65 -42.75
C ASP A 126 -29.51 -12.10 -42.62
N GLY A 127 -28.66 -11.35 -43.33
CA GLY A 127 -28.87 -9.92 -43.65
C GLY A 127 -27.72 -8.97 -43.29
N PRO A 128 -27.60 -7.80 -43.98
CA PRO A 128 -26.41 -6.94 -43.94
C PRO A 128 -26.46 -5.76 -42.92
N GLU A 129 -25.31 -5.54 -42.24
CA GLU A 129 -24.90 -4.34 -41.46
C GLU A 129 -25.73 -3.92 -40.21
N TYR A 130 -25.23 -2.87 -39.50
CA TYR A 130 -25.72 -2.17 -38.25
C TYR A 130 -25.65 -2.95 -36.91
N VAL A 131 -25.12 -2.49 -35.76
CA VAL A 131 -24.28 -1.31 -35.32
C VAL A 131 -24.92 0.10 -35.19
N LYS A 132 -24.27 0.99 -34.39
CA LYS A 132 -24.61 2.36 -33.86
C LYS A 132 -25.43 2.42 -32.55
N LEU A 133 -25.33 3.43 -31.65
CA LEU A 133 -24.27 4.41 -31.24
C LEU A 133 -24.83 5.43 -30.20
N GLY A 134 -24.08 5.74 -29.13
CA GLY A 134 -24.14 7.04 -28.42
C GLY A 134 -23.39 7.06 -27.07
N GLY A 135 -22.78 8.17 -26.59
CA GLY A 135 -22.47 9.41 -27.31
C GLY A 135 -22.15 10.61 -26.39
N ASP A 136 -20.87 10.97 -26.24
CA ASP A 136 -20.43 12.24 -25.61
C ASP A 136 -18.99 12.70 -26.00
N GLY A 137 -18.06 11.78 -26.29
CA GLY A 137 -16.68 12.11 -26.65
C GLY A 137 -15.96 11.09 -27.54
N THR A 138 -14.76 11.46 -27.98
CA THR A 138 -13.88 10.66 -28.84
C THR A 138 -12.96 9.75 -28.00
N ASN A 139 -13.52 8.67 -27.45
CA ASN A 139 -12.80 7.66 -26.65
C ASN A 139 -11.85 6.81 -27.52
N VAL A 140 -10.84 6.18 -26.91
CA VAL A 140 -10.03 5.13 -27.56
C VAL A 140 -10.41 3.76 -27.01
N LEU A 141 -10.41 2.73 -27.87
CA LEU A 141 -10.76 1.35 -27.50
C LEU A 141 -9.57 0.42 -27.75
N ASN A 142 -9.09 -0.27 -26.72
CA ASN A 142 -8.06 -1.29 -26.79
C ASN A 142 -8.64 -2.66 -26.39
N VAL A 143 -8.55 -3.66 -27.28
CA VAL A 143 -9.05 -5.02 -27.05
C VAL A 143 -7.94 -6.04 -27.30
N GLU A 144 -7.59 -6.80 -26.28
CA GLU A 144 -6.67 -7.93 -26.37
C GLU A 144 -7.40 -9.25 -26.11
N ALA A 145 -7.19 -10.25 -26.97
CA ALA A 145 -7.93 -11.51 -26.90
C ALA A 145 -7.11 -12.77 -27.25
N ALA A 146 -7.51 -13.90 -26.67
CA ALA A 146 -6.81 -15.18 -26.84
C ALA A 146 -6.88 -15.79 -28.25
N SER A 147 -7.98 -15.57 -29.00
CA SER A 147 -8.19 -16.15 -30.33
C SER A 147 -8.67 -15.14 -31.36
N ALA A 148 -8.35 -15.39 -32.64
CA ALA A 148 -8.80 -14.59 -33.77
C ALA A 148 -10.30 -14.75 -34.05
N ASP A 149 -10.92 -15.88 -33.66
CA ASP A 149 -12.30 -16.22 -34.03
C ASP A 149 -13.33 -15.29 -33.39
N ILE A 150 -13.05 -14.79 -32.17
CA ILE A 150 -13.78 -13.69 -31.52
C ILE A 150 -13.87 -12.47 -32.45
N LEU A 151 -12.82 -12.18 -33.20
CA LEU A 151 -12.72 -10.94 -33.99
C LEU A 151 -13.51 -10.99 -35.29
N SER A 152 -13.74 -12.17 -35.87
CA SER A 152 -14.50 -12.36 -37.12
C SER A 152 -15.98 -11.99 -37.01
N SER A 153 -16.49 -11.91 -35.78
CA SER A 153 -17.86 -11.51 -35.47
C SER A 153 -17.96 -10.03 -35.05
N THR A 154 -16.99 -9.52 -34.28
CA THR A 154 -17.09 -8.20 -33.62
C THR A 154 -17.16 -6.98 -34.56
N ASN A 155 -18.36 -6.68 -35.06
CA ASN A 155 -18.64 -5.57 -35.95
C ASN A 155 -18.76 -4.24 -35.17
N PHE A 156 -17.69 -3.82 -34.50
CA PHE A 156 -17.56 -2.53 -33.78
C PHE A 156 -17.63 -1.29 -34.70
N ALA A 157 -17.75 -1.48 -36.02
CA ALA A 157 -17.39 -0.53 -37.07
C ALA A 157 -18.27 0.72 -37.24
N GLN A 158 -19.15 1.03 -36.28
CA GLN A 158 -19.99 2.23 -36.32
C GLN A 158 -20.13 2.89 -34.93
N GLN A 159 -19.05 2.98 -34.15
CA GLN A 159 -18.94 3.89 -32.99
C GLN A 159 -17.91 4.99 -33.29
N ASN A 160 -18.11 6.20 -32.75
CA ASN A 160 -17.24 7.38 -32.98
C ASN A 160 -15.96 7.32 -32.11
N PHE A 161 -15.37 6.15 -31.94
CA PHE A 161 -14.08 6.02 -31.28
C PHE A 161 -13.01 6.75 -32.10
N LYS A 162 -12.14 7.47 -31.41
CA LYS A 162 -10.97 8.14 -32.00
C LYS A 162 -10.06 7.12 -32.68
N GLU A 163 -9.90 5.97 -32.04
CA GLU A 163 -9.06 4.87 -32.47
C GLU A 163 -9.60 3.56 -31.87
N VAL A 164 -9.45 2.45 -32.61
CA VAL A 164 -9.75 1.10 -32.12
C VAL A 164 -8.54 0.23 -32.42
N VAL A 165 -7.90 -0.25 -31.36
CA VAL A 165 -6.72 -1.09 -31.39
C VAL A 165 -7.10 -2.50 -30.94
N LYS A 166 -6.61 -3.50 -31.67
CA LYS A 166 -6.97 -4.91 -31.47
C LYS A 166 -5.74 -5.79 -31.56
N THR A 167 -5.45 -6.52 -30.50
CA THR A 167 -4.29 -7.42 -30.40
C THR A 167 -4.74 -8.86 -30.13
N ILE A 168 -4.18 -9.81 -30.89
CA ILE A 168 -4.32 -11.24 -30.57
C ILE A 168 -3.13 -11.64 -29.71
N ASN A 169 -3.43 -12.15 -28.51
CA ASN A 169 -2.47 -12.69 -27.58
C ASN A 169 -3.00 -13.98 -26.93
N PRO A 170 -2.51 -15.17 -27.33
CA PRO A 170 -2.96 -16.45 -26.76
C PRO A 170 -2.71 -16.57 -25.25
N ASP A 171 -1.78 -15.79 -24.68
CA ASP A 171 -1.46 -15.80 -23.24
C ASP A 171 -2.40 -14.91 -22.39
N THR A 172 -3.38 -14.24 -23.03
CA THR A 172 -4.42 -13.42 -22.36
C THR A 172 -5.07 -14.13 -21.15
N PRO A 173 -5.52 -15.41 -21.23
CA PRO A 173 -6.15 -16.08 -20.10
C PRO A 173 -5.19 -16.32 -18.92
N ALA A 174 -3.91 -16.57 -19.20
CA ALA A 174 -2.90 -16.74 -18.17
C ALA A 174 -2.62 -15.42 -17.44
N ASN A 175 -2.55 -14.30 -18.17
CA ASN A 175 -2.44 -12.97 -17.58
C ASN A 175 -3.65 -12.61 -16.72
N ILE A 176 -4.88 -12.89 -17.17
CA ILE A 176 -6.12 -12.66 -16.39
C ILE A 176 -6.12 -13.50 -15.11
N ASN A 177 -5.77 -14.79 -15.19
CA ASN A 177 -5.66 -15.68 -14.03
C ASN A 177 -4.64 -15.17 -13.01
N LYS A 178 -3.48 -14.66 -13.45
CA LYS A 178 -2.48 -14.10 -12.54
C LYS A 178 -3.02 -12.87 -11.80
N ILE A 179 -3.70 -11.96 -12.50
CA ILE A 179 -4.33 -10.77 -11.90
C ILE A 179 -5.38 -11.19 -10.87
N PHE A 180 -6.30 -12.10 -11.25
CA PHE A 180 -7.36 -12.60 -10.37
C PHE A 180 -6.78 -13.26 -9.10
N ASN A 181 -5.80 -14.16 -9.25
CA ASN A 181 -5.20 -14.88 -8.13
C ASN A 181 -4.39 -13.97 -7.19
N ASP A 182 -3.69 -12.97 -7.72
CA ASP A 182 -2.97 -11.97 -6.91
C ASP A 182 -3.98 -11.19 -6.00
N VAL A 183 -5.17 -10.82 -6.50
CA VAL A 183 -6.23 -10.19 -5.68
C VAL A 183 -6.84 -11.16 -4.66
N MET A 184 -7.11 -12.42 -5.06
CA MET A 184 -7.67 -13.43 -4.14
C MET A 184 -6.74 -13.71 -2.96
N LYS A 185 -5.42 -13.64 -3.15
CA LYS A 185 -4.46 -13.72 -2.05
C LYS A 185 -4.63 -12.53 -1.08
N ALA A 186 -4.69 -11.30 -1.59
CA ALA A 186 -4.88 -10.11 -0.76
C ALA A 186 -6.21 -10.14 0.02
N SER A 187 -7.28 -10.66 -0.58
CA SER A 187 -8.58 -10.91 0.09
C SER A 187 -8.45 -11.85 1.29
N LYS A 188 -7.71 -12.95 1.13
CA LYS A 188 -7.42 -13.88 2.23
C LYS A 188 -6.59 -13.23 3.33
N ASP A 189 -5.55 -12.47 2.96
CA ASP A 189 -4.69 -11.77 3.92
C ASP A 189 -5.46 -10.70 4.73
N ILE A 190 -6.51 -10.10 4.15
CA ILE A 190 -7.45 -9.21 4.83
C ILE A 190 -8.30 -9.96 5.87
N SER A 191 -8.92 -11.08 5.51
CA SER A 191 -9.71 -11.88 6.47
C SER A 191 -8.83 -12.39 7.62
N ASP A 192 -7.63 -12.88 7.31
CA ASP A 192 -6.64 -13.33 8.30
C ASP A 192 -6.20 -12.22 9.28
N LYS A 193 -6.29 -10.92 8.92
CA LYS A 193 -6.01 -9.81 9.83
C LYS A 193 -7.14 -9.58 10.83
N ILE A 194 -8.39 -9.78 10.40
CA ILE A 194 -9.57 -9.61 11.26
C ILE A 194 -9.58 -10.68 12.35
N ASP A 195 -9.28 -11.93 12.01
CA ASP A 195 -9.09 -13.02 12.98
C ASP A 195 -7.94 -12.75 13.98
N LYS A 196 -6.95 -11.93 13.59
CA LYS A 196 -5.83 -11.49 14.44
C LYS A 196 -6.14 -10.22 15.26
N GLY A 197 -7.39 -9.76 15.29
CA GLY A 197 -7.82 -8.62 16.12
C GLY A 197 -7.51 -7.23 15.55
N TYR A 198 -7.34 -7.10 14.23
CA TYR A 198 -7.19 -5.79 13.57
C TYR A 198 -8.54 -5.06 13.44
N ALA A 199 -9.66 -5.79 13.49
CA ALA A 199 -10.99 -5.20 13.43
C ALA A 199 -11.30 -4.36 14.67
N ILE A 200 -11.80 -3.14 14.45
CA ILE A 200 -12.35 -2.33 15.53
C ILE A 200 -13.73 -2.85 15.94
N ASN A 201 -14.11 -2.65 17.20
CA ASN A 201 -15.51 -2.70 17.58
C ASN A 201 -16.23 -1.48 16.99
N TYR A 202 -16.88 -1.65 15.83
CA TYR A 202 -17.52 -0.54 15.12
C TYR A 202 -18.62 0.14 15.96
N ALA A 203 -19.23 -0.59 16.92
CA ALA A 203 -20.29 -0.08 17.78
C ALA A 203 -19.85 1.13 18.64
N ASP A 204 -18.56 1.24 18.99
CA ASP A 204 -18.02 2.37 19.75
C ASP A 204 -17.97 3.68 18.93
N TYR A 205 -18.03 3.54 17.60
CA TYR A 205 -17.97 4.64 16.62
C TYR A 205 -19.29 4.81 15.85
N TYR A 206 -20.28 3.95 16.11
CA TYR A 206 -21.55 3.89 15.38
C TYR A 206 -22.69 4.52 16.19
N LYS A 207 -23.58 5.23 15.49
CA LYS A 207 -24.81 5.77 16.05
C LYS A 207 -25.97 5.52 15.09
N GLU A 208 -27.03 4.91 15.61
CA GLU A 208 -28.27 4.64 14.86
C GLU A 208 -28.97 5.93 14.36
N ASN A 209 -28.74 7.07 15.04
CA ASN A 209 -29.38 8.35 14.75
C ASN A 209 -28.37 9.51 14.93
N ASP A 210 -27.39 9.67 14.04
CA ASP A 210 -26.49 10.85 14.10
C ASP A 210 -27.11 12.07 13.41
N SER A 211 -27.17 13.19 14.12
CA SER A 211 -27.79 14.43 13.63
C SER A 211 -27.06 15.06 12.44
N ARG A 212 -25.76 14.81 12.26
CA ARG A 212 -24.99 15.23 11.07
C ARG A 212 -25.43 14.47 9.83
N ALA A 213 -25.72 13.16 10.00
CA ALA A 213 -26.25 12.27 8.97
C ALA A 213 -27.79 12.35 8.85
N GLY A 214 -28.43 13.45 9.26
CA GLY A 214 -29.90 13.60 9.14
C GLY A 214 -30.71 12.66 10.03
N ASN A 215 -30.15 12.22 11.17
CA ASN A 215 -30.67 11.18 12.07
C ASN A 215 -30.73 9.79 11.41
N LYS A 216 -29.66 9.41 10.71
CA LYS A 216 -29.46 8.08 10.12
C LYS A 216 -28.38 7.31 10.86
N ALA A 217 -28.29 6.01 10.55
CA ALA A 217 -27.22 5.13 10.99
C ALA A 217 -25.88 5.61 10.42
N CYS A 218 -24.96 5.99 11.31
CA CYS A 218 -23.72 6.66 10.95
C CYS A 218 -22.53 6.08 11.71
N LEU A 219 -21.48 5.74 10.98
CA LEU A 219 -20.17 5.35 11.50
C LEU A 219 -19.23 6.57 11.47
N ASP A 220 -18.67 6.97 12.61
CA ASP A 220 -17.82 8.15 12.76
C ASP A 220 -16.36 7.77 13.05
N LEU A 221 -15.57 7.76 11.98
CA LEU A 221 -14.12 7.56 11.95
C LEU A 221 -13.37 8.88 11.68
N SER A 222 -13.93 10.03 12.08
CA SER A 222 -13.30 11.34 11.85
C SER A 222 -12.21 11.70 12.89
N SER A 223 -11.84 10.78 13.79
CA SER A 223 -10.72 11.01 14.72
C SER A 223 -9.40 11.04 13.96
N GLY A 224 -8.48 11.90 14.39
CA GLY A 224 -7.08 11.86 13.95
C GLY A 224 -6.38 10.54 14.24
N ASP A 225 -6.95 9.71 15.13
CA ASP A 225 -6.50 8.33 15.35
C ASP A 225 -6.68 7.42 14.13
N PHE A 226 -7.54 7.77 13.16
CA PHE A 226 -7.76 7.03 11.91
C PHE A 226 -7.10 7.69 10.69
N ALA A 227 -6.48 8.86 10.86
CA ALA A 227 -5.81 9.57 9.77
C ALA A 227 -4.62 8.75 9.25
N ASN A 228 -4.56 8.62 7.92
CA ASN A 228 -3.69 7.76 7.14
C ASN A 228 -3.85 6.27 7.44
N LYS A 229 -4.96 5.78 8.00
CA LYS A 229 -5.12 4.38 8.41
C LYS A 229 -6.14 3.57 7.64
N VAL A 230 -6.00 2.25 7.70
CA VAL A 230 -7.02 1.27 7.34
C VAL A 230 -7.82 0.94 8.59
N VAL A 231 -9.15 1.02 8.49
CA VAL A 231 -10.08 0.61 9.54
C VAL A 231 -10.76 -0.67 9.09
N TYR A 232 -10.41 -1.77 9.76
CA TYR A 232 -11.04 -3.07 9.55
C TYR A 232 -12.33 -3.18 10.36
N ILE A 233 -13.40 -3.67 9.71
CA ILE A 233 -14.72 -3.84 10.31
C ILE A 233 -15.25 -5.20 9.90
N GLN A 234 -15.48 -6.08 10.88
CA GLN A 234 -16.31 -7.25 10.68
C GLN A 234 -17.78 -6.80 10.63
N VAL A 235 -18.49 -7.14 9.56
CA VAL A 235 -19.92 -6.82 9.41
C VAL A 235 -20.76 -7.93 10.06
N ASP A 236 -21.73 -7.52 10.88
CA ASP A 236 -22.75 -8.39 11.46
C ASP A 236 -24.14 -8.10 10.85
N ASN A 237 -25.16 -8.86 11.26
CA ASN A 237 -26.54 -8.67 10.77
C ASN A 237 -27.14 -7.29 11.10
N ALA A 238 -26.74 -6.63 12.19
CA ALA A 238 -27.26 -5.31 12.52
C ALA A 238 -26.71 -4.26 11.55
N LEU A 239 -25.40 -4.28 11.29
CA LEU A 239 -24.75 -3.38 10.33
C LEU A 239 -25.15 -3.70 8.88
N MET A 240 -25.22 -4.99 8.51
CA MET A 240 -25.63 -5.44 7.18
C MET A 240 -27.06 -4.98 6.84
N SER A 241 -27.97 -4.95 7.82
CA SER A 241 -29.34 -4.43 7.63
C SER A 241 -29.38 -2.94 7.21
N LYS A 242 -28.33 -2.17 7.53
CA LYS A 242 -28.19 -0.76 7.12
C LYS A 242 -27.50 -0.63 5.77
N ILE A 243 -26.48 -1.44 5.52
CA ILE A 243 -25.75 -1.50 4.25
C ILE A 243 -26.68 -1.93 3.10
N GLY A 244 -27.59 -2.88 3.35
CA GLY A 244 -28.59 -3.32 2.37
C GLY A 244 -29.77 -2.36 2.18
N GLN A 245 -29.88 -1.29 2.96
CA GLN A 245 -30.95 -0.30 2.84
C GLN A 245 -30.46 0.94 2.06
N SER A 246 -31.18 1.31 0.99
CA SER A 246 -30.89 2.52 0.22
C SER A 246 -30.91 3.79 1.09
N ASP A 247 -29.81 4.53 1.10
CA ASP A 247 -29.55 5.67 2.01
C ASP A 247 -29.81 5.32 3.49
N GLY A 248 -29.50 4.06 3.84
CA GLY A 248 -29.58 3.49 5.18
C GLY A 248 -28.31 3.70 6.00
N PHE A 249 -27.13 3.76 5.35
CA PHE A 249 -25.83 3.81 6.00
C PHE A 249 -25.00 5.05 5.61
N TYR A 250 -24.36 5.65 6.61
CA TYR A 250 -23.55 6.87 6.49
C TYR A 250 -22.18 6.64 7.15
N ILE A 251 -21.14 7.25 6.58
CA ILE A 251 -19.78 7.23 7.09
C ILE A 251 -19.27 8.66 7.19
N ILE A 252 -18.64 9.03 8.30
CA ILE A 252 -17.80 10.24 8.41
C ILE A 252 -16.38 9.74 8.67
N LYS A 253 -15.39 10.15 7.88
CA LYS A 253 -14.00 9.68 8.00
C LYS A 253 -13.01 10.82 7.79
N ASP A 254 -11.76 10.62 8.16
CA ASP A 254 -10.67 11.46 7.62
C ASP A 254 -10.49 11.16 6.11
N PRO A 255 -10.19 12.16 5.25
CA PRO A 255 -9.95 11.93 3.82
C PRO A 255 -8.83 10.90 3.56
N SER A 256 -7.85 10.76 4.44
CA SER A 256 -6.75 9.80 4.30
C SER A 256 -7.06 8.38 4.83
N THR A 257 -8.21 8.17 5.47
CA THR A 257 -8.64 6.84 5.96
C THR A 257 -9.16 5.97 4.82
N VAL A 258 -8.71 4.71 4.80
CA VAL A 258 -9.28 3.58 4.05
C VAL A 258 -10.12 2.73 5.00
N ILE A 259 -11.23 2.16 4.54
CA ILE A 259 -12.12 1.32 5.35
C ILE A 259 -12.30 -0.02 4.64
N VAL A 260 -12.10 -1.11 5.38
CA VAL A 260 -12.25 -2.48 4.89
C VAL A 260 -13.37 -3.15 5.68
N PHE A 261 -14.50 -3.37 5.02
CA PHE A 261 -15.62 -4.16 5.52
C PHE A 261 -15.43 -5.63 5.12
N ASN A 262 -15.43 -6.54 6.08
CA ASN A 262 -15.39 -7.98 5.83
C ASN A 262 -16.78 -8.59 6.06
N VAL A 263 -17.24 -9.35 5.05
CA VAL A 263 -18.58 -9.91 4.99
C VAL A 263 -18.47 -11.40 4.66
N ASP A 264 -18.59 -12.22 5.69
CA ASP A 264 -18.56 -13.69 5.60
C ASP A 264 -19.96 -14.29 5.75
N ASP A 265 -20.06 -15.61 5.90
CA ASP A 265 -21.34 -16.31 5.99
C ASP A 265 -22.12 -16.09 7.29
N SER A 266 -21.61 -15.33 8.26
CA SER A 266 -22.36 -14.90 9.46
C SER A 266 -23.45 -13.87 9.16
N VAL A 267 -23.41 -13.19 8.01
CA VAL A 267 -24.52 -12.32 7.59
C VAL A 267 -25.64 -13.10 6.90
N ASP A 268 -26.88 -12.84 7.27
CA ASP A 268 -28.08 -13.45 6.70
C ASP A 268 -28.42 -12.86 5.31
N SER A 269 -29.22 -13.58 4.52
CA SER A 269 -29.83 -13.00 3.31
C SER A 269 -30.94 -12.03 3.71
N ASN A 270 -31.09 -10.95 2.94
CA ASN A 270 -32.05 -9.88 3.20
C ASN A 270 -32.98 -9.71 1.99
N ASP A 271 -34.31 -9.72 2.20
CA ASP A 271 -35.28 -9.37 1.16
C ASP A 271 -35.22 -7.87 0.85
N PRO A 272 -34.83 -7.46 -0.37
CA PRO A 272 -34.73 -6.05 -0.74
C PRO A 272 -36.09 -5.37 -0.97
N GLY A 273 -37.21 -6.10 -1.09
CA GLY A 273 -38.56 -5.55 -1.28
C GLY A 273 -38.80 -4.78 -2.60
N PHE A 274 -37.77 -4.51 -3.40
CA PHE A 274 -37.80 -3.70 -4.61
C PHE A 274 -37.41 -4.45 -5.90
N TYR A 275 -36.97 -5.71 -5.80
CA TYR A 275 -36.44 -6.46 -6.94
C TYR A 275 -37.48 -6.96 -7.93
N HIS A 276 -37.26 -6.68 -9.22
CA HIS A 276 -38.01 -7.25 -10.35
C HIS A 276 -37.08 -7.91 -11.37
N ASN A 277 -36.22 -8.85 -10.94
CA ASN A 277 -35.69 -9.87 -11.85
C ASN A 277 -36.61 -11.10 -11.78
N PRO A 278 -37.49 -11.35 -12.76
CA PRO A 278 -38.47 -12.45 -12.70
C PRO A 278 -37.84 -13.86 -12.84
N ASN A 279 -36.52 -13.95 -13.03
CA ASN A 279 -35.79 -15.21 -13.21
C ASN A 279 -34.96 -15.62 -11.98
N LEU A 280 -34.98 -14.85 -10.88
CA LEU A 280 -34.20 -15.11 -9.66
C LEU A 280 -35.14 -15.16 -8.43
N SER A 281 -34.87 -16.08 -7.51
CA SER A 281 -35.53 -16.16 -6.19
C SER A 281 -35.21 -14.91 -5.36
N GLN A 282 -36.21 -14.34 -4.70
CA GLN A 282 -36.08 -13.10 -3.92
C GLN A 282 -35.43 -13.30 -2.53
N ASP A 283 -35.28 -14.55 -2.06
CA ASP A 283 -35.00 -14.87 -0.65
C ASP A 283 -33.51 -15.11 -0.30
N GLU A 284 -32.58 -15.00 -1.26
CA GLU A 284 -31.25 -15.62 -1.16
C GLU A 284 -30.04 -14.66 -1.24
N TYR A 285 -30.24 -13.34 -1.32
CA TYR A 285 -29.14 -12.38 -1.56
C TYR A 285 -28.62 -11.65 -0.31
N VAL A 286 -27.31 -11.40 -0.28
CA VAL A 286 -26.68 -10.35 0.54
C VAL A 286 -26.60 -9.08 -0.32
N ILE A 287 -27.36 -8.06 0.05
CA ILE A 287 -27.54 -6.83 -0.74
C ILE A 287 -26.65 -5.70 -0.22
N PHE A 288 -25.93 -5.05 -1.11
CA PHE A 288 -25.20 -3.80 -0.87
C PHE A 288 -25.92 -2.68 -1.62
N SER A 289 -26.47 -1.71 -0.89
CA SER A 289 -27.22 -0.59 -1.47
C SER A 289 -26.44 0.73 -1.40
N THR A 290 -27.12 1.83 -1.69
CA THR A 290 -26.60 3.20 -1.66
C THR A 290 -26.21 3.64 -0.25
N TYR A 291 -25.00 4.16 -0.09
CA TYR A 291 -24.50 4.74 1.16
C TYR A 291 -23.83 6.11 0.91
N ASN A 292 -23.49 6.80 2.00
CA ASN A 292 -23.04 8.19 1.97
C ASN A 292 -21.75 8.39 2.78
N VAL A 293 -20.76 9.11 2.25
CA VAL A 293 -19.45 9.34 2.89
C VAL A 293 -19.18 10.83 3.06
N SER A 294 -18.76 11.26 4.25
CA SER A 294 -18.29 12.62 4.52
C SER A 294 -16.82 12.64 4.92
N VAL A 295 -16.08 13.63 4.42
CA VAL A 295 -14.67 13.89 4.75
C VAL A 295 -14.43 15.28 5.37
N ASP A 296 -15.51 16.01 5.69
CA ASP A 296 -15.45 17.37 6.24
C ASP A 296 -16.05 17.52 7.65
N GLY A 297 -16.28 16.38 8.31
CA GLY A 297 -16.88 16.25 9.64
C GLY A 297 -18.41 16.13 9.64
N GLY A 298 -19.02 15.76 8.51
CA GLY A 298 -20.47 15.61 8.36
C GLY A 298 -21.19 16.91 7.96
N LYS A 299 -20.51 17.85 7.28
CA LYS A 299 -21.12 19.09 6.75
C LYS A 299 -21.65 18.87 5.34
N SER A 300 -20.96 18.05 4.55
CA SER A 300 -21.40 17.54 3.26
C SER A 300 -21.18 16.03 3.18
N PHE A 301 -21.97 15.37 2.34
CA PHE A 301 -21.87 13.94 2.07
C PHE A 301 -21.78 13.71 0.57
N ILE A 302 -20.97 12.72 0.20
CA ILE A 302 -20.77 12.18 -1.14
C ILE A 302 -21.61 10.89 -1.18
N ARG A 303 -22.61 10.83 -2.04
CA ARG A 303 -23.45 9.64 -2.23
C ARG A 303 -22.81 8.72 -3.26
N THR A 304 -22.93 7.39 -3.11
CA THR A 304 -22.35 6.42 -4.07
C THR A 304 -22.77 6.64 -5.52
N THR A 305 -23.91 7.26 -5.79
CA THR A 305 -24.43 7.55 -7.14
C THR A 305 -24.09 8.94 -7.67
N GLU A 306 -23.34 9.77 -6.93
CA GLU A 306 -23.01 11.16 -7.28
C GLU A 306 -21.57 11.33 -7.81
N TYR A 307 -21.11 10.40 -8.64
CA TYR A 307 -19.83 10.54 -9.35
C TYR A 307 -19.91 11.54 -10.52
N ASN A 308 -18.82 12.29 -10.73
CA ASN A 308 -18.76 13.36 -11.73
C ASN A 308 -18.14 12.87 -13.05
N TYR A 309 -18.79 13.22 -14.16
CA TYR A 309 -18.40 12.79 -15.52
C TYR A 309 -17.46 13.78 -16.24
N THR A 310 -17.29 14.98 -15.69
CA THR A 310 -16.76 16.14 -16.44
C THR A 310 -15.43 16.69 -15.92
N THR A 311 -14.96 16.27 -14.74
CA THR A 311 -13.73 16.79 -14.12
C THR A 311 -12.86 15.66 -13.56
N SER A 312 -11.57 15.94 -13.38
CA SER A 312 -10.63 15.07 -12.65
C SER A 312 -10.79 15.14 -11.12
N ASP A 313 -11.79 15.87 -10.64
CA ASP A 313 -12.06 16.06 -9.21
C ASP A 313 -13.39 15.38 -8.82
N ASP A 314 -13.38 14.06 -9.02
CA ASP A 314 -14.49 13.19 -8.65
C ASP A 314 -14.29 12.69 -7.22
N HIS A 315 -15.01 13.28 -6.27
CA HIS A 315 -14.93 12.89 -4.87
C HIS A 315 -15.40 11.45 -4.63
N THR A 316 -16.29 10.92 -5.47
CA THR A 316 -16.78 9.54 -5.36
C THR A 316 -15.71 8.54 -5.75
N ASP A 317 -14.86 8.85 -6.74
CA ASP A 317 -13.65 8.08 -7.01
C ASP A 317 -12.68 8.12 -5.81
N LYS A 318 -12.27 9.34 -5.42
CA LYS A 318 -11.20 9.57 -4.44
C LYS A 318 -11.55 9.15 -3.00
N GLU A 319 -12.79 9.28 -2.57
CA GLU A 319 -13.21 9.05 -1.18
C GLU A 319 -14.08 7.81 -0.99
N ILE A 320 -14.62 7.24 -2.07
CA ILE A 320 -15.45 6.03 -2.01
C ILE A 320 -14.79 4.87 -2.77
N ALA A 321 -14.65 4.95 -4.10
CA ALA A 321 -14.13 3.83 -4.90
C ALA A 321 -12.73 3.37 -4.46
N GLN A 322 -11.82 4.32 -4.23
CA GLN A 322 -10.43 4.04 -3.84
C GLN A 322 -10.26 3.65 -2.36
N LYS A 323 -11.22 3.98 -1.50
CA LYS A 323 -11.05 3.96 -0.03
C LYS A 323 -12.08 3.14 0.74
N ILE A 324 -13.13 2.64 0.11
CA ILE A 324 -14.09 1.72 0.72
C ILE A 324 -13.96 0.37 0.02
N ILE A 325 -13.51 -0.62 0.78
CA ILE A 325 -13.23 -1.98 0.32
C ILE A 325 -14.22 -2.93 0.96
N TRP A 326 -14.91 -3.71 0.14
CA TRP A 326 -15.84 -4.75 0.52
C TRP A 326 -15.20 -6.11 0.26
N ASN A 327 -14.64 -6.71 1.31
CA ASN A 327 -14.04 -8.05 1.26
C ASN A 327 -15.11 -9.09 1.61
N ILE A 328 -15.62 -9.79 0.60
CA ILE A 328 -16.81 -10.63 0.69
C ILE A 328 -16.41 -12.09 0.49
N SER A 329 -16.45 -12.87 1.56
CA SER A 329 -16.18 -14.31 1.55
C SER A 329 -17.45 -15.17 1.67
N SER A 330 -18.62 -14.55 1.84
CA SER A 330 -19.90 -15.28 1.91
C SER A 330 -20.16 -16.11 0.64
N ASN A 331 -20.65 -17.33 0.84
CA ASN A 331 -21.09 -18.24 -0.22
C ASN A 331 -22.54 -17.99 -0.67
N LYS A 332 -23.20 -16.95 -0.14
CA LYS A 332 -24.53 -16.50 -0.58
C LYS A 332 -24.43 -15.67 -1.86
N PRO A 333 -25.44 -15.69 -2.75
CA PRO A 333 -25.58 -14.73 -3.83
C PRO A 333 -25.41 -13.27 -3.36
N ILE A 334 -24.72 -12.45 -4.15
CA ILE A 334 -24.41 -11.05 -3.82
C ILE A 334 -25.13 -10.12 -4.80
N GLY A 335 -25.80 -9.09 -4.28
CA GLY A 335 -26.52 -8.11 -5.08
C GLY A 335 -25.97 -6.69 -4.87
N LEU A 336 -25.63 -6.00 -5.95
CA LEU A 336 -25.00 -4.67 -5.93
C LEU A 336 -25.94 -3.60 -6.51
N ASP A 337 -26.59 -2.83 -5.63
CA ASP A 337 -27.62 -1.84 -5.95
C ASP A 337 -27.13 -0.41 -5.72
N ASN A 338 -26.86 0.33 -6.79
CA ASN A 338 -26.57 1.77 -6.71
C ASN A 338 -25.43 2.09 -5.71
N THR A 339 -24.41 1.24 -5.69
CA THR A 339 -23.33 1.23 -4.67
C THR A 339 -21.96 1.47 -5.29
N THR A 340 -20.93 1.73 -4.49
CA THR A 340 -19.57 2.03 -4.99
C THR A 340 -18.49 1.56 -4.03
N GLY A 341 -17.32 1.20 -4.55
CA GLY A 341 -16.17 0.73 -3.78
C GLY A 341 -15.24 -0.16 -4.61
N LEU A 342 -14.33 -0.84 -3.92
CA LEU A 342 -13.67 -2.05 -4.41
C LEU A 342 -14.36 -3.26 -3.78
N PHE A 343 -15.07 -4.05 -4.60
CA PHE A 343 -15.74 -5.27 -4.19
C PHE A 343 -14.87 -6.48 -4.56
N ILE A 344 -14.57 -7.32 -3.58
CA ILE A 344 -13.77 -8.53 -3.78
C ILE A 344 -14.61 -9.70 -3.27
N VAL A 345 -15.11 -10.53 -4.18
CA VAL A 345 -15.91 -11.71 -3.86
C VAL A 345 -15.02 -12.93 -4.03
N SER A 346 -14.52 -13.45 -2.90
CA SER A 346 -13.53 -14.54 -2.87
C SER A 346 -14.14 -15.94 -2.96
N SER A 347 -15.46 -16.03 -2.85
CA SER A 347 -16.24 -17.26 -2.99
C SER A 347 -16.61 -17.54 -4.44
N ASP A 348 -17.21 -18.71 -4.66
CA ASP A 348 -17.80 -19.10 -5.96
C ASP A 348 -19.17 -18.43 -6.23
N SER A 349 -19.64 -17.54 -5.34
CA SER A 349 -20.96 -16.91 -5.41
C SER A 349 -21.26 -16.24 -6.75
N LEU A 350 -22.55 -16.27 -7.13
CA LEU A 350 -23.08 -15.38 -8.16
C LEU A 350 -23.13 -13.95 -7.60
N VAL A 351 -22.62 -13.00 -8.38
CA VAL A 351 -22.70 -11.57 -8.07
C VAL A 351 -23.47 -10.86 -9.20
N GLU A 352 -24.54 -10.17 -8.84
CA GLU A 352 -25.47 -9.52 -9.78
C GLU A 352 -25.54 -8.01 -9.53
N THR A 353 -25.36 -7.22 -10.59
CA THR A 353 -25.55 -5.76 -10.54
C THR A 353 -27.02 -5.42 -10.78
N ILE A 354 -27.59 -4.63 -9.87
CA ILE A 354 -29.04 -4.40 -9.74
C ILE A 354 -29.42 -3.02 -10.28
N GLY A 355 -28.71 -2.00 -9.80
CA GLY A 355 -28.85 -0.61 -10.18
C GLY A 355 -27.61 -0.12 -10.92
N THR A 356 -27.26 1.16 -10.75
CA THR A 356 -26.08 1.76 -11.37
C THR A 356 -24.93 1.82 -10.36
N SER A 357 -24.13 0.76 -10.32
CA SER A 357 -23.03 0.58 -9.36
C SER A 357 -21.67 0.91 -9.98
N ALA A 358 -20.67 1.27 -9.17
CA ALA A 358 -19.40 1.81 -9.66
C ALA A 358 -18.15 1.37 -8.89
N GLY A 359 -16.99 1.60 -9.50
CA GLY A 359 -15.67 1.29 -8.95
C GLY A 359 -15.10 -0.01 -9.53
N TRP A 360 -14.62 -0.89 -8.66
CA TRP A 360 -14.02 -2.17 -9.03
C TRP A 360 -14.79 -3.36 -8.49
N ILE A 361 -14.89 -4.42 -9.28
CA ILE A 361 -15.33 -5.72 -8.82
C ILE A 361 -14.40 -6.83 -9.28
N VAL A 362 -14.01 -7.69 -8.33
CA VAL A 362 -13.24 -8.91 -8.58
C VAL A 362 -14.04 -10.10 -8.07
N ALA A 363 -14.55 -10.94 -8.97
CA ALA A 363 -15.44 -12.05 -8.61
C ALA A 363 -15.35 -13.19 -9.62
N LYS A 364 -15.55 -14.44 -9.18
CA LYS A 364 -15.54 -15.58 -10.11
C LYS A 364 -16.70 -15.51 -11.11
N ASN A 365 -17.90 -15.24 -10.63
CA ASN A 365 -19.14 -15.25 -11.42
C ASN A 365 -19.84 -13.90 -11.29
N PHE A 366 -19.65 -13.00 -12.26
CA PHE A 366 -20.23 -11.66 -12.26
C PHE A 366 -21.24 -11.47 -13.39
N ALA A 367 -22.37 -10.82 -13.09
CA ALA A 367 -23.44 -10.56 -14.04
C ALA A 367 -23.98 -9.13 -13.91
N ASN A 368 -24.03 -8.43 -15.04
CA ASN A 368 -24.83 -7.22 -15.24
C ASN A 368 -26.07 -7.63 -16.06
N SER A 369 -26.99 -8.41 -15.50
CA SER A 369 -28.17 -8.88 -16.23
C SER A 369 -29.37 -7.92 -16.12
N VAL A 370 -29.36 -7.04 -15.12
CA VAL A 370 -30.41 -6.02 -14.91
C VAL A 370 -29.90 -4.59 -14.68
N GLY A 371 -28.74 -4.41 -14.03
CA GLY A 371 -28.11 -3.11 -13.77
C GLY A 371 -26.87 -2.82 -14.64
N GLU A 372 -26.12 -1.79 -14.26
CA GLU A 372 -24.93 -1.31 -14.97
C GLU A 372 -23.72 -1.15 -14.03
N TRP A 373 -22.53 -1.51 -14.52
CA TRP A 373 -21.26 -1.26 -13.82
C TRP A 373 -20.45 -0.14 -14.46
N HIS A 374 -19.97 0.78 -13.61
CA HIS A 374 -19.29 2.01 -14.01
C HIS A 374 -17.86 2.05 -13.45
N TYR A 375 -16.86 2.10 -14.33
CA TYR A 375 -15.47 2.34 -13.95
C TYR A 375 -15.22 3.85 -13.89
N ILE A 376 -14.99 4.37 -12.69
CA ILE A 376 -14.92 5.82 -12.43
C ILE A 376 -13.51 6.33 -12.07
N TYR A 377 -12.52 5.43 -12.00
CA TYR A 377 -11.15 5.74 -11.56
C TYR A 377 -10.41 6.68 -12.51
N LYS A 378 -10.07 7.88 -12.04
CA LYS A 378 -9.42 8.92 -12.88
C LYS A 378 -7.93 8.66 -13.11
N GLY A 379 -7.30 7.75 -12.37
CA GLY A 379 -5.89 7.39 -12.52
C GLY A 379 -5.62 6.17 -13.43
N GLY A 380 -6.66 5.64 -14.09
CA GLY A 380 -6.52 4.51 -15.00
C GLY A 380 -5.61 4.85 -16.17
N ASN A 381 -4.85 3.86 -16.66
CA ASN A 381 -3.94 4.08 -17.77
C ASN A 381 -4.68 4.45 -19.06
N GLN A 382 -4.25 5.56 -19.66
CA GLN A 382 -4.82 6.12 -20.89
C GLN A 382 -4.02 5.73 -22.14
N ASP A 383 -2.86 5.10 -21.97
CA ASP A 383 -2.01 4.66 -23.07
C ASP A 383 -2.62 3.43 -23.77
N VAL A 384 -2.26 3.22 -25.04
CA VAL A 384 -2.93 2.26 -25.94
C VAL A 384 -1.90 1.33 -26.58
N LEU A 385 -2.02 0.02 -26.34
CA LEU A 385 -1.08 -0.96 -26.91
C LEU A 385 -1.47 -1.29 -28.34
N ASP A 386 -0.97 -0.53 -29.30
CA ASP A 386 -0.91 -0.96 -30.70
C ASP A 386 0.44 -1.64 -30.94
N ASP A 387 0.42 -2.96 -31.15
CA ASP A 387 1.60 -3.77 -31.50
C ASP A 387 2.36 -3.22 -32.71
N LYS A 388 1.77 -2.36 -33.55
CA LYS A 388 2.46 -1.71 -34.67
C LYS A 388 3.09 -0.36 -34.31
N LYS A 389 2.56 0.34 -33.29
CA LYS A 389 3.12 1.61 -32.78
C LYS A 389 4.11 1.39 -31.64
N GLY A 390 3.99 0.28 -30.94
CA GLY A 390 4.96 -0.24 -29.98
C GLY A 390 5.28 0.65 -28.78
N GLU A 391 4.28 0.94 -27.96
CA GLU A 391 4.46 1.67 -26.70
C GLU A 391 4.14 0.76 -25.51
N ILE A 392 5.06 0.68 -24.53
CA ILE A 392 4.88 -0.01 -23.24
C ILE A 392 5.54 0.78 -22.11
N HIS A 393 5.13 0.56 -20.86
CA HIS A 393 5.84 1.07 -19.69
C HIS A 393 5.80 0.09 -18.52
N PHE A 394 6.61 0.37 -17.51
CA PHE A 394 6.67 -0.40 -16.27
C PHE A 394 6.09 0.42 -15.12
N ALA A 395 5.59 -0.25 -14.08
CA ALA A 395 5.17 0.40 -12.85
C ALA A 395 5.57 -0.39 -11.60
N ALA A 396 5.61 0.27 -10.44
CA ALA A 396 5.72 -0.37 -9.14
C ALA A 396 4.98 0.46 -8.08
N ASN A 397 4.71 -0.11 -6.91
CA ASN A 397 4.20 0.64 -5.76
C ASN A 397 5.29 0.75 -4.68
N LYS A 398 5.43 1.91 -4.04
CA LYS A 398 6.30 2.07 -2.87
C LYS A 398 5.60 1.49 -1.63
N THR A 399 6.29 0.60 -0.93
CA THR A 399 5.81 0.01 0.34
C THR A 399 6.96 -0.10 1.35
N PHE A 400 6.69 -0.52 2.59
CA PHE A 400 7.69 -0.64 3.65
C PHE A 400 7.57 -1.96 4.44
N THR A 401 8.51 -2.30 5.32
CA THR A 401 8.42 -3.45 6.26
C THR A 401 9.35 -3.29 7.45
N ARG A 402 9.04 -3.87 8.62
CA ARG A 402 9.98 -3.99 9.75
C ARG A 402 11.01 -5.10 9.52
N ALA A 403 10.56 -6.21 8.97
CA ALA A 403 11.27 -7.47 8.91
C ALA A 403 11.08 -8.07 7.53
N TYR A 404 12.13 -7.96 6.72
CA TYR A 404 12.17 -8.52 5.40
C TYR A 404 12.65 -9.98 5.47
N ASP A 405 11.78 -10.93 5.13
CA ASP A 405 12.07 -12.37 5.07
C ASP A 405 11.81 -12.98 3.68
N GLY A 406 11.38 -12.16 2.71
CA GLY A 406 10.92 -12.58 1.39
C GLY A 406 9.50 -13.11 1.39
N GLU A 407 9.32 -14.38 1.74
CA GLU A 407 8.09 -15.12 1.45
C GLU A 407 6.88 -14.73 2.32
N ASN A 408 7.11 -14.28 3.56
CA ASN A 408 6.06 -13.87 4.50
C ASN A 408 6.21 -12.40 4.92
N THR A 409 6.82 -11.58 4.06
CA THR A 409 7.19 -10.21 4.43
C THR A 409 5.95 -9.38 4.65
N VAL A 410 5.62 -9.22 5.93
CA VAL A 410 4.53 -8.37 6.38
C VAL A 410 4.97 -6.95 6.12
N GLU A 411 4.24 -6.25 5.25
CA GLU A 411 4.46 -4.84 5.01
C GLU A 411 4.34 -4.05 6.33
N ASP A 412 5.00 -2.89 6.46
CA ASP A 412 4.83 -1.94 7.55
C ASP A 412 4.34 -0.62 6.96
N THR A 413 3.51 0.04 7.74
CA THR A 413 2.71 1.21 7.37
C THR A 413 2.62 2.24 8.46
N THR A 414 3.28 2.02 9.59
CA THR A 414 3.58 3.13 10.52
C THR A 414 4.32 4.29 9.82
N VAL A 415 4.73 4.08 8.55
CA VAL A 415 5.15 5.05 7.54
C VAL A 415 4.17 5.06 6.35
N SER A 416 3.75 6.27 5.94
CA SER A 416 3.14 6.57 4.63
C SER A 416 4.14 7.28 3.71
N SER A 417 3.86 7.38 2.41
CA SER A 417 4.59 8.28 1.50
C SER A 417 3.68 9.37 0.95
N ASP A 418 4.11 10.62 1.06
CA ASP A 418 3.55 11.72 0.28
C ASP A 418 4.12 11.70 -1.15
N LYS A 419 3.48 12.44 -2.06
CA LYS A 419 3.97 12.62 -3.42
C LYS A 419 5.40 13.18 -3.41
N ASP A 420 6.26 12.65 -4.29
CA ASP A 420 7.64 13.06 -4.52
C ASP A 420 8.66 12.75 -3.39
N ASP A 421 8.25 12.04 -2.32
CA ASP A 421 9.09 11.62 -1.18
C ASP A 421 10.23 10.68 -1.59
N PHE A 422 9.95 9.72 -2.47
CA PHE A 422 10.87 8.67 -2.90
C PHE A 422 11.21 8.84 -4.38
N ALA A 423 12.49 8.67 -4.70
CA ALA A 423 13.03 8.83 -6.04
C ALA A 423 13.83 7.60 -6.45
N PHE A 424 13.76 7.24 -7.73
CA PHE A 424 14.31 6.01 -8.28
C PHE A 424 15.06 6.30 -9.58
N TYR A 425 16.23 5.69 -9.73
CA TYR A 425 16.87 5.57 -11.03
C TYR A 425 16.19 4.45 -11.82
N TRP A 426 15.69 4.78 -13.00
CA TRP A 426 15.47 3.85 -14.11
C TRP A 426 16.64 3.99 -15.06
N TYR A 427 17.38 2.91 -15.35
CA TYR A 427 18.54 3.02 -16.24
C TYR A 427 18.76 1.79 -17.12
N VAL A 428 19.36 2.03 -18.29
CA VAL A 428 19.78 1.01 -19.26
C VAL A 428 21.00 0.26 -18.70
N ASN A 429 20.99 -1.06 -18.85
CA ASN A 429 22.09 -1.94 -18.43
C ASN A 429 22.56 -2.83 -19.58
N ASP A 430 23.66 -3.56 -19.39
CA ASP A 430 24.06 -4.64 -20.29
C ASP A 430 23.45 -5.99 -19.86
N LYS A 431 23.60 -7.01 -20.70
CA LYS A 431 23.03 -8.35 -20.48
C LYS A 431 23.49 -9.05 -19.19
N ASN A 432 24.62 -8.65 -18.61
CA ASN A 432 25.15 -9.19 -17.36
C ASN A 432 24.85 -8.27 -16.15
N PHE A 433 24.09 -7.18 -16.37
CA PHE A 433 23.77 -6.16 -15.37
C PHE A 433 25.01 -5.56 -14.67
N SER A 434 26.09 -5.27 -15.42
CA SER A 434 27.37 -4.83 -14.84
C SER A 434 27.35 -3.38 -14.34
N ILE A 435 26.39 -2.54 -14.77
CA ILE A 435 26.21 -1.19 -14.25
C ILE A 435 25.45 -1.28 -12.92
N THR A 436 26.18 -1.09 -11.82
CA THR A 436 25.65 -1.14 -10.44
C THR A 436 25.51 0.23 -9.77
N ASP A 437 26.19 1.25 -10.30
CA ASP A 437 26.06 2.65 -9.92
C ASP A 437 25.62 3.48 -11.14
N PRO A 438 24.33 3.86 -11.24
CA PRO A 438 23.83 4.64 -12.37
C PRO A 438 24.35 6.08 -12.39
N THR A 439 24.96 6.59 -11.31
CA THR A 439 25.53 7.95 -11.30
C THR A 439 26.78 8.08 -12.18
N THR A 440 27.35 6.95 -12.61
CA THR A 440 28.44 6.85 -13.60
C THR A 440 28.00 7.13 -15.03
N LEU A 441 26.69 7.07 -15.32
CA LEU A 441 26.12 7.36 -16.63
C LEU A 441 26.02 8.88 -16.83
N LYS A 442 27.15 9.51 -17.11
CA LYS A 442 27.26 10.96 -17.37
C LYS A 442 26.89 11.34 -18.78
N ASP A 443 26.31 12.54 -18.91
CA ASP A 443 26.03 13.15 -20.21
C ASP A 443 27.35 13.37 -20.99
N PRO A 444 27.44 12.97 -22.27
CA PRO A 444 28.67 13.12 -23.07
C PRO A 444 29.14 14.58 -23.28
N GLU A 445 28.25 15.56 -23.15
CA GLU A 445 28.52 16.98 -23.34
C GLU A 445 28.68 17.75 -22.01
N ASP A 446 28.19 17.21 -20.89
CA ASP A 446 28.27 17.83 -19.55
C ASP A 446 28.41 16.77 -18.43
N ASP A 447 29.64 16.51 -17.99
CA ASP A 447 29.96 15.49 -16.98
C ASP A 447 29.37 15.76 -15.58
N THR A 448 28.82 16.96 -15.35
CA THR A 448 28.07 17.30 -14.13
C THR A 448 26.64 16.74 -14.14
N LYS A 449 26.11 16.39 -15.32
CA LYS A 449 24.76 15.87 -15.53
C LYS A 449 24.75 14.36 -15.77
N LEU A 450 23.60 13.74 -15.55
CA LEU A 450 23.34 12.36 -15.93
C LEU A 450 22.83 12.31 -17.39
N ASP A 451 23.22 11.27 -18.11
CA ASP A 451 22.77 11.03 -19.49
C ASP A 451 21.28 10.64 -19.49
N ALA A 452 20.42 11.59 -19.84
CA ALA A 452 18.96 11.41 -19.84
C ALA A 452 18.47 10.33 -20.83
N SER A 453 19.29 9.91 -21.80
CA SER A 453 18.98 8.79 -22.70
C SER A 453 19.23 7.42 -22.06
N LYS A 454 20.10 7.36 -21.04
CA LYS A 454 20.49 6.12 -20.36
C LYS A 454 19.97 5.99 -18.94
N VAL A 455 19.69 7.10 -18.25
CA VAL A 455 19.17 7.11 -16.87
C VAL A 455 18.15 8.23 -16.68
N GLN A 456 17.03 7.89 -16.04
CA GLN A 456 15.97 8.82 -15.69
C GLN A 456 15.63 8.69 -14.20
N ILE A 457 15.21 9.80 -13.58
CA ILE A 457 14.77 9.82 -12.18
C ILE A 457 13.24 9.84 -12.16
N VAL A 458 12.65 8.78 -11.61
CA VAL A 458 11.21 8.59 -11.42
C VAL A 458 10.88 8.82 -9.95
N LYS A 459 9.71 9.38 -9.67
CA LYS A 459 9.23 9.64 -8.30
C LYS A 459 7.87 9.01 -8.07
N ASN A 460 7.53 8.75 -6.80
CA ASN A 460 6.20 8.26 -6.45
C ASN A 460 5.16 9.39 -6.54
N ASP A 461 3.95 9.04 -6.96
CA ASP A 461 2.79 9.91 -6.85
C ASP A 461 2.15 9.85 -5.45
N ALA A 462 1.02 10.56 -5.27
CA ALA A 462 0.28 10.61 -4.01
C ALA A 462 -0.41 9.30 -3.61
N THR A 463 -0.40 8.28 -4.48
CA THR A 463 -0.89 6.92 -4.21
C THR A 463 0.25 5.94 -3.91
N SER A 464 1.49 6.43 -3.82
CA SER A 464 2.72 5.64 -3.72
C SER A 464 3.10 4.92 -5.03
N LYS A 465 2.39 5.14 -6.16
CA LYS A 465 2.68 4.51 -7.45
C LYS A 465 3.88 5.18 -8.13
N LEU A 466 4.72 4.35 -8.74
CA LEU A 466 5.87 4.70 -9.57
C LEU A 466 5.56 4.32 -11.02
N LYS A 467 5.29 5.30 -11.90
CA LYS A 467 5.22 5.05 -13.35
C LYS A 467 6.59 5.31 -13.98
N PHE A 468 7.23 4.26 -14.49
CA PHE A 468 8.52 4.34 -15.17
C PHE A 468 8.34 4.81 -16.63
N PRO A 469 9.42 5.20 -17.33
CA PRO A 469 9.31 5.84 -18.65
C PRO A 469 8.64 4.95 -19.68
N THR A 470 7.79 5.55 -20.52
CA THR A 470 7.22 4.87 -21.69
C THR A 470 8.30 4.61 -22.73
N LEU A 471 8.48 3.34 -23.08
CA LEU A 471 9.43 2.86 -24.07
C LEU A 471 8.73 2.78 -25.43
N LYS A 472 9.40 3.27 -26.47
CA LYS A 472 8.92 3.29 -27.85
C LYS A 472 9.76 2.34 -28.72
N PHE A 473 9.10 1.42 -29.41
CA PHE A 473 9.71 0.46 -30.33
C PHE A 473 9.09 0.58 -31.72
N PHE A 474 9.85 0.22 -32.75
CA PHE A 474 9.47 0.45 -34.14
C PHE A 474 9.58 -0.84 -34.96
N ASN A 475 8.56 -1.14 -35.77
CA ASN A 475 8.58 -2.19 -36.80
C ASN A 475 9.03 -1.67 -38.18
N ASN A 476 9.25 -0.36 -38.31
CA ASN A 476 9.75 0.34 -39.48
C ASN A 476 11.06 1.09 -39.13
N LEU A 477 12.04 1.07 -40.03
CA LEU A 477 13.32 1.74 -39.83
C LEU A 477 13.23 3.25 -40.06
N GLU A 478 12.44 3.70 -41.03
CA GLU A 478 12.32 5.13 -41.38
C GLU A 478 11.72 5.92 -40.21
N ASP A 479 10.60 5.43 -39.65
CA ASP A 479 9.95 5.99 -38.46
C ASP A 479 10.90 6.04 -37.23
N ALA A 480 11.76 5.03 -37.08
CA ALA A 480 12.75 4.97 -36.00
C ALA A 480 13.91 5.96 -36.20
N GLU A 481 14.31 6.21 -37.45
CA GLU A 481 15.32 7.21 -37.81
C GLU A 481 14.79 8.63 -37.67
N GLU A 482 13.54 8.89 -38.07
CA GLU A 482 12.86 10.18 -37.85
C GLU A 482 12.70 10.49 -36.35
N ALA A 483 12.38 9.49 -35.54
CA ALA A 483 12.30 9.62 -34.08
C ALA A 483 13.67 9.70 -33.37
N GLY A 484 14.79 9.49 -34.07
CA GLY A 484 16.13 9.42 -33.47
C GLY A 484 16.37 8.18 -32.59
N LEU A 485 15.53 7.15 -32.71
CA LEU A 485 15.49 5.94 -31.88
C LEU A 485 15.83 4.66 -32.66
N LYS A 486 16.77 4.75 -33.60
CA LYS A 486 17.18 3.64 -34.49
C LYS A 486 17.52 2.32 -33.77
N ASP A 487 18.07 2.38 -32.56
CA ASP A 487 18.38 1.16 -31.79
C ASP A 487 17.14 0.41 -31.31
N TYR A 488 15.99 1.08 -31.23
CA TYR A 488 14.67 0.54 -30.87
C TYR A 488 13.87 0.00 -32.07
N TYR A 489 14.43 0.05 -33.29
CA TYR A 489 13.88 -0.65 -34.46
C TYR A 489 14.10 -2.17 -34.35
N ILE A 490 13.02 -2.94 -34.52
CA ILE A 490 13.02 -4.41 -34.54
C ILE A 490 12.73 -4.88 -35.97
N PRO A 491 13.68 -5.49 -36.70
CA PRO A 491 13.44 -6.00 -38.04
C PRO A 491 12.41 -7.14 -38.06
N THR A 492 11.64 -7.26 -39.15
CA THR A 492 10.61 -8.30 -39.30
C THR A 492 11.18 -9.71 -39.10
N ASN A 493 10.49 -10.50 -38.29
CA ASN A 493 10.85 -11.85 -37.87
C ASN A 493 12.21 -11.94 -37.15
N GLN A 494 12.60 -10.87 -36.47
CA GLN A 494 13.72 -10.82 -35.54
C GLN A 494 13.26 -10.29 -34.17
N ASP A 495 14.15 -10.39 -33.19
CA ASP A 495 13.98 -9.88 -31.85
C ASP A 495 15.20 -9.10 -31.37
N LYS A 496 14.99 -8.23 -30.37
CA LYS A 496 16.06 -7.61 -29.58
C LYS A 496 15.72 -7.69 -28.11
N THR A 497 16.74 -7.86 -27.27
CA THR A 497 16.60 -7.85 -25.82
C THR A 497 17.24 -6.60 -25.23
N PHE A 498 16.47 -5.91 -24.41
CA PHE A 498 16.83 -4.70 -23.68
C PHE A 498 16.89 -5.02 -22.20
N TYR A 499 17.87 -4.44 -21.51
CA TYR A 499 18.12 -4.69 -20.10
C TYR A 499 18.02 -3.38 -19.34
N TYR A 500 17.21 -3.35 -18.29
CA TYR A 500 17.03 -2.17 -17.44
C TYR A 500 17.16 -2.56 -15.97
N THR A 501 17.57 -1.60 -15.14
CA THR A 501 17.57 -1.74 -13.70
C THR A 501 16.84 -0.58 -13.05
N VAL A 502 16.06 -0.88 -12.02
CA VAL A 502 15.44 0.09 -11.11
C VAL A 502 16.11 0.02 -9.74
N ARG A 503 16.58 1.16 -9.24
CA ARG A 503 17.23 1.29 -7.92
C ARG A 503 16.83 2.61 -7.25
N GLU A 504 16.65 2.60 -5.93
CA GLU A 504 16.29 3.80 -5.18
C GLU A 504 17.47 4.80 -5.10
N VAL A 505 17.16 6.09 -5.21
CA VAL A 505 18.12 7.19 -5.05
C VAL A 505 18.49 7.31 -3.56
N ASN A 506 19.78 7.47 -3.26
CA ASN A 506 20.31 7.47 -1.88
C ASN A 506 20.06 6.17 -1.09
N ALA A 507 19.93 5.03 -1.78
CA ALA A 507 19.87 3.69 -1.20
C ALA A 507 20.83 3.48 0.01
N GLY A 508 20.31 2.91 1.09
CA GLY A 508 21.02 2.70 2.37
C GLY A 508 21.01 3.90 3.32
N THR A 509 20.53 5.08 2.91
CA THR A 509 20.34 6.22 3.82
C THR A 509 19.05 6.09 4.65
N ILE A 510 18.92 6.87 5.72
CA ILE A 510 17.72 6.89 6.57
C ILE A 510 17.04 8.26 6.48
N SER A 511 15.74 8.28 6.26
CA SER A 511 14.88 9.47 6.37
C SER A 511 13.61 9.10 7.12
N ASN A 512 13.18 9.89 8.11
CA ASN A 512 11.92 9.70 8.84
C ASN A 512 11.64 8.26 9.34
N ASN A 513 12.64 7.59 9.93
CA ASN A 513 12.58 6.17 10.35
C ASN A 513 12.43 5.13 9.21
N VAL A 514 12.60 5.54 7.96
CA VAL A 514 12.70 4.68 6.78
C VAL A 514 14.16 4.57 6.36
N GLU A 515 14.67 3.36 6.28
CA GLU A 515 15.92 3.03 5.60
C GLU A 515 15.60 2.74 4.12
N LEU A 516 16.21 3.54 3.23
CA LEU A 516 16.06 3.39 1.78
C LEU A 516 16.72 2.08 1.33
N SER A 517 16.02 1.29 0.51
CA SER A 517 16.48 -0.05 0.19
C SER A 517 17.73 -0.02 -0.72
N LYS A 518 18.68 -0.90 -0.43
CA LYS A 518 19.87 -1.21 -1.25
C LYS A 518 19.56 -2.25 -2.33
N GLY A 519 18.38 -2.86 -2.25
CA GLY A 519 17.79 -3.72 -3.27
C GLY A 519 17.52 -3.00 -4.60
N TYR A 520 17.18 -3.80 -5.61
CA TYR A 520 16.97 -3.34 -6.98
C TYR A 520 16.13 -4.34 -7.77
N ILE A 521 15.53 -3.89 -8.87
CA ILE A 521 14.81 -4.75 -9.81
C ILE A 521 15.55 -4.73 -11.15
N ASN A 522 15.98 -5.89 -11.61
CA ASN A 522 16.47 -6.11 -12.96
C ASN A 522 15.31 -6.50 -13.88
N ILE A 523 15.32 -5.98 -15.10
CA ILE A 523 14.27 -6.16 -16.10
C ILE A 523 14.94 -6.64 -17.38
N ILE A 524 14.48 -7.78 -17.90
CA ILE A 524 14.82 -8.29 -19.22
C ILE A 524 13.57 -8.15 -20.09
N LEU A 525 13.66 -7.28 -21.09
CA LEU A 525 12.60 -7.04 -22.06
C LEU A 525 13.04 -7.54 -23.44
N ASN A 526 12.47 -8.65 -23.90
CA ASN A 526 12.65 -9.12 -25.27
C ASN A 526 11.47 -8.62 -26.13
N VAL A 527 11.78 -7.91 -27.21
CA VAL A 527 10.80 -7.37 -28.16
C VAL A 527 10.98 -8.10 -29.49
N LYS A 528 9.94 -8.80 -29.93
CA LYS A 528 9.92 -9.56 -31.19
C LYS A 528 9.04 -8.87 -32.22
N ASN A 529 9.43 -8.83 -33.48
CA ASN A 529 8.57 -8.38 -34.58
C ASN A 529 8.04 -9.61 -35.33
N GLU A 530 6.85 -10.07 -34.99
CA GLU A 530 6.19 -11.21 -35.62
C GLU A 530 5.29 -10.69 -36.76
N GLU A 531 5.70 -10.91 -38.01
CA GLU A 531 4.95 -10.52 -39.22
C GLU A 531 4.52 -9.02 -39.27
N GLY A 532 5.33 -8.14 -38.69
CA GLY A 532 5.05 -6.70 -38.59
C GLY A 532 4.38 -6.27 -37.29
N SER A 533 4.09 -7.19 -36.37
CA SER A 533 3.49 -6.90 -35.04
C SER A 533 4.53 -7.09 -33.94
N LEU A 534 4.77 -6.06 -33.14
CA LEU A 534 5.70 -6.10 -32.01
C LEU A 534 5.07 -6.81 -30.81
N LYS A 535 5.77 -7.81 -30.26
CA LYS A 535 5.37 -8.59 -29.08
C LYS A 535 6.38 -8.40 -27.97
N TYR A 536 5.88 -8.20 -26.74
CA TYR A 536 6.69 -7.88 -25.58
C TYR A 536 6.74 -9.06 -24.62
N TYR A 537 7.96 -9.48 -24.29
CA TYR A 537 8.24 -10.57 -23.38
C TYR A 537 9.09 -10.05 -22.23
N VAL A 538 8.54 -10.09 -21.01
CA VAL A 538 9.15 -9.51 -19.81
C VAL A 538 9.49 -10.59 -18.81
N LEU A 539 10.70 -10.50 -18.27
CA LEU A 539 11.12 -11.16 -17.04
C LEU A 539 11.66 -10.08 -16.10
N THR A 540 11.23 -10.08 -14.85
CA THR A 540 11.82 -9.21 -13.81
C THR A 540 12.41 -10.04 -12.69
N GLU A 541 13.52 -9.59 -12.10
CA GLU A 541 14.16 -10.20 -10.93
C GLU A 541 14.39 -9.11 -9.89
N THR A 542 13.86 -9.30 -8.68
CA THR A 542 14.08 -8.38 -7.55
C THR A 542 15.14 -8.94 -6.62
N TYR A 543 16.01 -8.06 -6.14
CA TYR A 543 17.09 -8.36 -5.23
C TYR A 543 16.99 -7.51 -3.96
N LEU A 544 17.47 -8.05 -2.84
CA LEU A 544 17.38 -7.45 -1.51
C LEU A 544 18.58 -6.56 -1.18
N ASP A 545 18.53 -5.93 -0.01
CA ASP A 545 19.57 -5.02 0.51
C ASP A 545 20.96 -5.67 0.65
N ASP A 546 21.03 -6.99 0.74
CA ASP A 546 22.26 -7.80 0.79
C ASP A 546 22.65 -8.39 -0.58
N GLY A 547 21.89 -8.09 -1.63
CA GLY A 547 22.07 -8.62 -2.98
C GLY A 547 21.52 -10.05 -3.19
N SER A 548 20.85 -10.64 -2.20
CA SER A 548 20.17 -11.93 -2.39
C SER A 548 18.95 -11.80 -3.31
N PHE A 549 18.65 -12.87 -4.05
CA PHE A 549 17.48 -12.95 -4.92
C PHE A 549 16.20 -13.06 -4.07
N TYR A 550 15.15 -12.31 -4.45
CA TYR A 550 13.85 -12.34 -3.80
C TYR A 550 12.76 -12.99 -4.65
N LYS A 551 12.29 -12.28 -5.68
CA LYS A 551 11.16 -12.68 -6.53
C LYS A 551 11.56 -12.58 -7.98
N ARG A 552 10.90 -13.40 -8.80
CA ARG A 552 10.88 -13.27 -10.26
C ARG A 552 9.43 -13.21 -10.71
N ASP A 553 9.08 -12.26 -11.56
CA ASP A 553 7.88 -12.38 -12.38
C ASP A 553 8.33 -12.95 -13.74
N ALA A 554 7.95 -14.21 -13.97
CA ALA A 554 8.17 -15.00 -15.18
C ALA A 554 6.89 -15.80 -15.48
N ASP A 555 6.80 -16.39 -16.68
CA ASP A 555 5.64 -17.15 -17.10
C ASP A 555 5.46 -18.42 -16.23
N VAL A 556 4.22 -18.82 -15.97
CA VAL A 556 3.87 -19.94 -15.09
C VAL A 556 2.96 -20.96 -15.78
N ASP A 557 3.05 -22.23 -15.37
CA ASP A 557 2.13 -23.28 -15.79
C ASP A 557 0.78 -23.21 -15.06
N ALA A 558 -0.12 -24.15 -15.35
CA ALA A 558 -1.46 -24.19 -14.77
C ALA A 558 -1.48 -24.43 -13.25
N ASP A 559 -0.39 -25.00 -12.70
CA ASP A 559 -0.21 -25.25 -11.27
C ASP A 559 0.53 -24.09 -10.56
N GLY A 560 0.92 -23.05 -11.32
CA GLY A 560 1.61 -21.86 -10.82
C GLY A 560 3.15 -21.98 -10.75
N ASN A 561 3.74 -23.05 -11.27
CA ASN A 561 5.20 -23.19 -11.30
C ASN A 561 5.80 -22.40 -12.47
N PHE A 562 6.99 -21.83 -12.30
CA PHE A 562 7.66 -21.11 -13.39
C PHE A 562 7.98 -22.03 -14.59
N LYS A 563 7.53 -21.63 -15.78
CA LYS A 563 7.92 -22.27 -17.04
C LYS A 563 9.40 -22.02 -17.33
N MET A 564 10.06 -23.02 -17.90
CA MET A 564 11.48 -23.00 -18.23
C MET A 564 11.72 -23.40 -19.69
N ASN A 565 12.72 -22.79 -20.32
CA ASN A 565 13.30 -23.23 -21.58
C ASN A 565 14.74 -23.67 -21.35
N GLY A 566 14.95 -24.98 -21.15
CA GLY A 566 16.25 -25.51 -20.72
C GLY A 566 16.58 -25.09 -19.29
N THR A 567 17.54 -24.18 -19.13
CA THR A 567 17.95 -23.60 -17.84
C THR A 567 17.50 -22.15 -17.65
N GLU A 568 16.84 -21.56 -18.63
CA GLU A 568 16.36 -20.17 -18.59
C GLU A 568 14.86 -20.13 -18.27
N TYR A 569 14.42 -19.13 -17.52
CA TYR A 569 13.01 -18.90 -17.22
C TYR A 569 12.29 -18.34 -18.45
N THR A 570 11.08 -18.83 -18.73
CA THR A 570 10.26 -18.29 -19.81
C THR A 570 9.73 -16.90 -19.43
N PRO A 571 9.98 -15.84 -20.22
CA PRO A 571 9.45 -14.51 -19.95
C PRO A 571 7.93 -14.44 -20.20
N ILE A 572 7.23 -13.62 -19.42
CA ILE A 572 5.80 -13.35 -19.56
C ILE A 572 5.56 -12.58 -20.85
N ARG A 573 4.74 -13.12 -21.76
CA ARG A 573 4.17 -12.30 -22.84
C ARG A 573 3.21 -11.28 -22.24
N MET A 574 3.51 -10.00 -22.42
CA MET A 574 2.70 -8.92 -21.84
C MET A 574 1.29 -8.91 -22.41
N SER A 575 0.34 -8.51 -21.56
CA SER A 575 -0.99 -8.04 -21.96
C SER A 575 -1.14 -6.58 -21.50
N GLY A 576 -1.67 -5.72 -22.37
CA GLY A 576 -1.77 -4.28 -22.13
C GLY A 576 -0.42 -3.54 -22.12
N VAL A 577 -0.48 -2.22 -21.90
CA VAL A 577 0.70 -1.32 -21.99
C VAL A 577 1.58 -1.38 -20.73
N GLU A 578 0.98 -1.53 -19.54
CA GLU A 578 1.68 -1.45 -18.26
C GLU A 578 2.10 -2.83 -17.74
N PHE A 579 3.40 -3.01 -17.49
CA PHE A 579 3.90 -4.11 -16.67
C PHE A 579 4.15 -3.65 -15.22
N SER A 580 3.21 -3.94 -14.32
CA SER A 580 3.45 -3.71 -12.88
C SER A 580 4.35 -4.78 -12.29
N MET A 581 5.44 -4.34 -11.67
CA MET A 581 6.47 -5.10 -10.96
C MET A 581 6.09 -5.34 -9.47
N LYS A 582 4.82 -5.10 -9.12
CA LYS A 582 4.30 -5.10 -7.75
C LYS A 582 5.06 -4.07 -6.88
N SER A 583 5.32 -4.39 -5.61
CA SER A 583 5.92 -3.44 -4.67
C SER A 583 7.46 -3.39 -4.70
N PHE A 584 8.00 -2.22 -4.39
CA PHE A 584 9.41 -1.94 -4.05
C PHE A 584 9.47 -1.51 -2.58
N ILE A 585 10.08 -2.34 -1.74
CA ILE A 585 9.91 -2.33 -0.29
C ILE A 585 11.11 -1.67 0.41
N ASN A 586 10.86 -0.73 1.32
CA ASN A 586 11.89 -0.17 2.22
C ASN A 586 11.80 -0.74 3.64
N ARG A 587 12.88 -0.63 4.42
CA ARG A 587 12.84 -1.07 5.83
C ARG A 587 12.45 0.09 6.75
N VAL A 588 11.44 -0.12 7.57
CA VAL A 588 11.11 0.75 8.70
C VAL A 588 12.01 0.36 9.88
N VAL A 589 12.69 1.34 10.45
CA VAL A 589 13.68 1.15 11.52
C VAL A 589 13.36 2.05 12.71
N THR A 590 13.31 1.49 13.92
CA THR A 590 13.24 2.34 15.11
C THR A 590 14.59 3.00 15.34
N ILE A 591 14.63 4.33 15.35
CA ILE A 591 15.82 5.09 15.71
C ILE A 591 15.74 5.45 17.19
N GLY A 592 16.63 4.86 17.99
CA GLY A 592 16.81 5.18 19.41
C GLY A 592 17.97 6.15 19.63
N LYS A 593 17.77 7.12 20.52
CA LYS A 593 18.85 8.00 21.01
C LYS A 593 19.26 7.55 22.40
N ILE A 594 20.56 7.41 22.61
CA ILE A 594 21.16 7.06 23.89
C ILE A 594 21.98 8.26 24.37
N SER A 595 21.44 8.91 25.39
CA SER A 595 22.00 10.05 26.10
C SER A 595 22.68 9.57 27.37
N LYS A 596 23.88 10.06 27.65
CA LYS A 596 24.63 9.72 28.86
C LYS A 596 24.87 10.99 29.65
N GLN A 597 24.32 11.11 30.83
CA GLN A 597 24.28 12.37 31.58
C GLN A 597 24.76 12.22 33.02
N THR A 598 24.94 13.35 33.68
CA THR A 598 25.01 13.39 35.16
C THR A 598 23.60 13.32 35.75
N ILE A 599 23.49 12.99 37.05
CA ILE A 599 22.21 12.92 37.77
C ILE A 599 21.40 14.24 37.76
N SER A 600 22.00 15.38 37.42
CA SER A 600 21.27 16.65 37.24
C SER A 600 20.57 16.77 35.88
N GLY A 601 20.89 15.91 34.90
CA GLY A 601 20.24 15.85 33.57
C GLY A 601 20.62 16.97 32.60
N ASP A 602 21.41 17.96 33.00
CA ASP A 602 21.63 19.19 32.22
C ASP A 602 22.63 19.06 31.06
N LYS A 603 23.45 18.01 31.03
CA LYS A 603 24.58 17.85 30.09
C LYS A 603 24.89 16.39 29.78
N GLU A 604 25.33 16.15 28.55
CA GLU A 604 26.04 14.91 28.21
C GLU A 604 27.34 14.78 29.00
N LEU A 605 27.73 13.53 29.25
CA LEU A 605 28.82 13.10 30.10
C LEU A 605 29.74 12.17 29.28
N PRO A 606 30.84 12.71 28.71
CA PRO A 606 31.79 11.95 27.91
C PRO A 606 32.58 10.94 28.76
N GLY A 607 33.06 9.86 28.13
CA GLY A 607 34.03 8.92 28.72
C GLY A 607 33.45 7.66 29.37
N ALA A 608 32.13 7.51 29.46
CA ALA A 608 31.51 6.27 29.91
C ALA A 608 31.63 5.18 28.84
N THR A 609 32.02 3.95 29.21
CA THR A 609 31.98 2.81 28.28
C THR A 609 30.63 2.12 28.37
N LEU A 610 29.87 2.12 27.28
CA LEU A 610 28.53 1.56 27.17
C LEU A 610 28.53 0.33 26.28
N THR A 611 27.65 -0.63 26.58
CA THR A 611 27.32 -1.78 25.71
C THR A 611 25.83 -1.94 25.55
N LEU A 612 25.40 -2.34 24.36
CA LEU A 612 24.01 -2.69 24.05
C LEU A 612 23.95 -4.10 23.47
N GLU A 613 23.04 -4.91 24.01
CA GLU A 613 22.66 -6.23 23.49
C GLU A 613 21.14 -6.31 23.37
N GLY A 614 20.64 -7.14 22.45
CA GLY A 614 19.20 -7.29 22.20
C GLY A 614 18.81 -8.66 21.68
N LYS A 615 17.53 -8.99 21.86
CA LYS A 615 16.88 -10.20 21.33
C LYS A 615 15.55 -9.83 20.67
N ASP A 616 15.24 -10.46 19.54
CA ASP A 616 13.92 -10.32 18.92
C ASP A 616 12.84 -11.03 19.77
N PHE A 617 11.57 -10.87 19.40
CA PHE A 617 10.45 -11.50 20.12
C PHE A 617 10.39 -13.03 19.98
N SER A 618 11.22 -13.65 19.12
CA SER A 618 11.42 -15.11 19.08
C SER A 618 12.54 -15.58 20.04
N GLY A 619 13.27 -14.66 20.67
CA GLY A 619 14.37 -14.92 21.58
C GLY A 619 15.75 -15.04 20.91
N LYS A 620 15.82 -14.88 19.59
CA LYS A 620 17.07 -14.91 18.80
C LYS A 620 17.84 -13.60 19.00
N ASP A 621 19.17 -13.71 19.03
CA ASP A 621 20.05 -12.55 19.22
C ASP A 621 19.96 -11.57 18.05
N ILE A 622 19.79 -10.29 18.36
CA ILE A 622 19.86 -9.20 17.38
C ILE A 622 21.32 -8.96 17.02
N VAL A 623 21.59 -8.84 15.73
CA VAL A 623 22.93 -8.61 15.18
C VAL A 623 23.07 -7.14 14.80
N PHE A 624 24.06 -6.48 15.35
CA PHE A 624 24.44 -5.09 15.03
C PHE A 624 25.61 -5.07 14.05
N SER A 625 25.60 -4.10 13.15
CA SER A 625 26.72 -3.77 12.27
C SER A 625 27.22 -2.35 12.56
N SER A 626 28.30 -1.93 11.89
CA SER A 626 28.73 -0.52 11.91
C SER A 626 27.67 0.44 11.36
N GLU A 627 26.76 -0.04 10.49
CA GLU A 627 25.61 0.74 9.98
C GLU A 627 24.46 0.84 11.00
N SER A 628 24.53 0.13 12.13
CA SER A 628 23.52 0.18 13.21
C SER A 628 23.73 1.34 14.18
N ILE A 629 24.85 2.06 14.12
CA ILE A 629 25.20 3.12 15.07
C ILE A 629 25.71 4.38 14.36
N THR A 630 25.29 5.53 14.87
CA THR A 630 25.87 6.84 14.53
C THR A 630 26.33 7.48 15.84
N LEU A 631 27.66 7.55 16.00
CA LEU A 631 28.30 8.10 17.19
C LEU A 631 28.04 9.60 17.32
N GLY A 632 27.68 10.04 18.53
CA GLY A 632 27.67 11.46 18.86
C GLY A 632 29.07 12.07 18.81
N LYS A 633 29.16 13.39 18.70
CA LYS A 633 30.44 14.11 18.69
C LYS A 633 31.32 13.72 19.89
N GLY A 634 32.57 13.35 19.61
CA GLY A 634 33.54 12.94 20.63
C GLY A 634 33.41 11.48 21.10
N ALA A 635 32.29 10.81 20.83
CA ALA A 635 32.10 9.39 21.12
C ALA A 635 32.97 8.52 20.20
N LYS A 636 33.29 7.30 20.65
CA LYS A 636 34.21 6.37 19.94
C LYS A 636 33.69 4.95 20.02
N ILE A 637 33.62 4.25 18.88
CA ILE A 637 33.33 2.81 18.88
C ILE A 637 34.48 2.07 19.58
N GLN A 638 34.16 1.05 20.37
CA GLN A 638 35.13 0.06 20.83
C GLN A 638 35.00 -1.20 19.96
N GLU A 639 36.05 -2.04 19.92
CA GLU A 639 35.95 -3.33 19.25
C GLU A 639 34.81 -4.15 19.85
N THR A 640 33.83 -4.48 19.01
CA THR A 640 32.66 -5.29 19.40
C THR A 640 33.11 -6.73 19.64
N ALA A 641 32.99 -7.21 20.87
CA ALA A 641 33.38 -8.58 21.26
C ALA A 641 32.68 -9.68 20.42
N SER A 642 31.52 -9.37 19.85
CA SER A 642 30.89 -10.08 18.74
C SER A 642 29.91 -9.13 18.04
N ASN A 643 29.41 -9.51 16.86
CA ASN A 643 28.35 -8.77 16.17
C ASN A 643 26.99 -8.75 16.92
N LYS A 644 26.87 -9.37 18.09
CA LYS A 644 25.66 -9.36 18.94
C LYS A 644 25.67 -8.25 20.01
N ILE A 645 26.83 -7.66 20.28
CA ILE A 645 27.01 -6.65 21.32
C ILE A 645 27.74 -5.46 20.70
N ILE A 646 27.11 -4.30 20.68
CA ILE A 646 27.74 -3.06 20.24
C ILE A 646 28.28 -2.27 21.44
N SER A 647 29.50 -1.77 21.33
CA SER A 647 30.22 -1.10 22.44
C SER A 647 30.81 0.23 22.00
N TRP A 648 30.67 1.27 22.82
CA TRP A 648 31.22 2.60 22.53
C TRP A 648 31.52 3.39 23.81
N ILE A 649 32.38 4.39 23.68
CA ILE A 649 32.65 5.41 24.69
C ILE A 649 31.74 6.61 24.41
N SER A 650 31.04 7.14 25.42
CA SER A 650 30.17 8.32 25.31
C SER A 650 30.96 9.60 24.97
N GLY A 651 30.28 10.54 24.31
CA GLY A 651 30.84 11.80 23.84
C GLY A 651 30.17 13.03 24.43
N ASP A 652 30.36 14.17 23.75
CA ASP A 652 29.74 15.47 24.07
C ASP A 652 28.29 15.58 23.55
N GLU A 653 27.85 14.63 22.71
CA GLU A 653 26.51 14.56 22.11
C GLU A 653 25.98 13.11 22.13
N GLU A 654 24.67 12.96 22.04
CA GLU A 654 23.95 11.68 22.12
C GLU A 654 24.35 10.72 20.99
N THR A 655 24.36 9.42 21.28
CA THR A 655 24.61 8.38 20.28
C THR A 655 23.30 7.83 19.74
N THR A 656 23.21 7.65 18.42
CA THR A 656 22.00 7.17 17.74
C THR A 656 22.17 5.72 17.30
N VAL A 657 21.14 4.88 17.48
CA VAL A 657 21.19 3.44 17.20
C VAL A 657 19.94 3.00 16.42
N LYS A 658 20.12 2.17 15.38
CA LYS A 658 19.04 1.41 14.72
C LYS A 658 18.64 0.25 15.61
N LEU A 659 17.36 0.18 15.97
CA LEU A 659 16.80 -0.83 16.87
C LEU A 659 15.65 -1.57 16.15
N PRO A 660 15.88 -2.81 15.67
CA PRO A 660 14.79 -3.72 15.34
C PRO A 660 13.82 -3.93 16.51
N ASP A 661 12.60 -4.38 16.22
CA ASP A 661 11.62 -4.73 17.26
C ASP A 661 12.15 -5.91 18.12
N GLY A 662 12.07 -5.78 19.44
CA GLY A 662 12.69 -6.73 20.38
C GLY A 662 12.90 -6.17 21.80
N VAL A 663 13.61 -6.92 22.64
CA VAL A 663 13.96 -6.56 24.03
C VAL A 663 15.47 -6.40 24.17
N TYR A 664 15.88 -5.33 24.83
CA TYR A 664 17.27 -4.85 24.89
C TYR A 664 17.73 -4.61 26.33
N THR A 665 19.04 -4.68 26.53
CA THR A 665 19.70 -4.23 27.75
C THR A 665 20.89 -3.32 27.39
N LEU A 666 20.80 -2.05 27.82
CA LEU A 666 21.89 -1.09 27.79
C LEU A 666 22.64 -1.15 29.12
N LYS A 667 23.95 -1.40 29.09
CA LYS A 667 24.80 -1.52 30.27
C LYS A 667 25.89 -0.47 30.23
N GLU A 668 26.22 0.09 31.38
CA GLU A 668 27.51 0.74 31.55
C GLU A 668 28.54 -0.31 31.96
N VAL A 669 29.64 -0.43 31.22
CA VAL A 669 30.75 -1.32 31.58
C VAL A 669 31.69 -0.62 32.55
N ALA A 670 32.03 0.64 32.26
CA ALA A 670 32.89 1.48 33.10
C ALA A 670 32.38 2.93 33.10
N PRO A 671 32.16 3.55 34.28
CA PRO A 671 31.79 4.96 34.37
C PRO A 671 32.96 5.88 34.01
N PRO A 672 32.68 7.17 33.72
CA PRO A 672 33.71 8.21 33.65
C PRO A 672 34.45 8.38 34.99
N GLU A 673 35.62 9.02 34.93
CA GLU A 673 36.42 9.29 36.12
C GLU A 673 35.66 10.16 37.14
N ASN A 674 35.67 9.75 38.42
CA ASN A 674 34.93 10.37 39.53
C ASN A 674 33.41 10.17 39.52
N TYR A 675 32.89 9.17 38.82
CA TYR A 675 31.46 8.81 38.82
C TYR A 675 31.19 7.37 39.31
N SER A 676 30.04 7.18 39.94
CA SER A 676 29.49 5.88 40.29
C SER A 676 28.89 5.21 39.06
N LYS A 677 29.09 3.90 38.93
CA LYS A 677 28.53 3.11 37.83
C LYS A 677 27.00 3.10 37.85
N ALA A 678 26.38 3.38 36.71
CA ALA A 678 24.93 3.28 36.51
C ALA A 678 24.43 1.82 36.49
N SER A 679 23.16 1.64 36.87
CA SER A 679 22.43 0.38 36.71
C SER A 679 22.09 0.13 35.23
N ASP A 680 22.02 -1.15 34.84
CA ASP A 680 21.56 -1.58 33.52
C ASP A 680 20.13 -1.06 33.23
N ILE A 681 19.90 -0.52 32.03
CA ILE A 681 18.58 -0.11 31.55
C ILE A 681 18.04 -1.19 30.61
N LYS A 682 16.90 -1.77 30.96
CA LYS A 682 16.15 -2.68 30.07
C LYS A 682 15.07 -1.90 29.34
N PHE A 683 14.87 -2.22 28.06
CA PHE A 683 13.81 -1.60 27.27
C PHE A 683 13.30 -2.55 26.18
N LYS A 684 12.04 -2.36 25.77
CA LYS A 684 11.41 -3.00 24.62
C LYS A 684 11.27 -2.00 23.48
N VAL A 685 11.43 -2.48 22.26
CA VAL A 685 11.17 -1.74 21.02
C VAL A 685 10.04 -2.46 20.30
N VAL A 686 8.95 -1.74 20.03
CA VAL A 686 7.82 -2.26 19.27
C VAL A 686 7.16 -1.13 18.48
N ASN A 687 6.82 -1.35 17.21
CA ASN A 687 6.05 -0.41 16.39
C ASN A 687 6.61 1.05 16.41
N ASN A 688 7.92 1.19 16.15
CA ASN A 688 8.67 2.46 16.16
C ASN A 688 8.72 3.19 17.51
N LYS A 689 8.37 2.54 18.62
CA LYS A 689 8.33 3.12 19.97
C LYS A 689 9.24 2.35 20.92
N ILE A 690 9.96 3.09 21.77
CA ILE A 690 10.75 2.54 22.87
C ILE A 690 9.92 2.58 24.17
N TYR A 691 9.96 1.50 24.94
CA TYR A 691 9.36 1.37 26.25
C TYR A 691 10.43 0.93 27.25
N GLU A 692 10.73 1.73 28.26
CA GLU A 692 11.65 1.34 29.34
C GLU A 692 10.97 0.34 30.27
N ILE A 693 11.71 -0.67 30.75
CA ILE A 693 11.23 -1.74 31.64
C ILE A 693 11.82 -1.53 33.03
N LYS A 694 10.96 -1.26 34.03
CA LYS A 694 11.32 -1.07 35.44
C LYS A 694 10.33 -1.85 36.31
N ASP A 695 10.85 -2.69 37.22
CA ASP A 695 10.04 -3.54 38.12
C ASP A 695 8.91 -4.30 37.39
N ASP A 696 9.27 -4.93 36.26
CA ASP A 696 8.40 -5.65 35.32
C ASP A 696 7.23 -4.82 34.74
N LYS A 697 7.29 -3.49 34.83
CA LYS A 697 6.37 -2.53 34.20
C LYS A 697 7.04 -1.81 33.05
N GLU A 698 6.25 -1.53 32.03
CA GLU A 698 6.68 -0.80 30.84
C GLU A 698 6.24 0.66 30.90
N SER A 699 7.07 1.57 30.39
CA SER A 699 6.71 2.98 30.25
C SER A 699 7.30 3.54 28.96
N LYS A 700 6.45 4.12 28.12
CA LYS A 700 6.86 4.70 26.83
C LYS A 700 7.91 5.80 27.07
N VAL A 701 9.00 5.75 26.29
CA VAL A 701 10.07 6.73 26.33
C VAL A 701 9.78 7.86 25.34
N ASP A 702 9.84 9.10 25.81
CA ASP A 702 9.64 10.27 24.95
C ASP A 702 10.75 10.39 23.90
N ASN A 703 10.35 10.73 22.66
CA ASN A 703 11.24 10.91 21.51
C ASN A 703 12.21 9.73 21.24
N ASN A 704 11.87 8.51 21.69
CA ASN A 704 12.75 7.33 21.65
C ASN A 704 14.15 7.60 22.26
N ARG A 705 14.21 8.44 23.30
CA ARG A 705 15.45 8.94 23.92
C ARG A 705 15.68 8.29 25.29
N ILE A 706 16.53 7.27 25.32
CA ILE A 706 16.98 6.60 26.54
C ILE A 706 18.05 7.47 27.21
N VAL A 707 17.89 7.72 28.51
CA VAL A 707 18.83 8.51 29.31
C VAL A 707 19.44 7.64 30.40
N MET A 708 20.76 7.49 30.38
CA MET A 708 21.51 6.86 31.46
C MET A 708 22.23 7.95 32.26
N VAL A 709 22.11 7.91 33.60
CA VAL A 709 22.61 8.96 34.51
C VAL A 709 23.63 8.41 35.50
N ASP A 710 24.70 9.15 35.74
CA ASP A 710 25.65 8.87 36.82
C ASP A 710 25.56 9.87 37.97
N GLU A 711 25.75 9.35 39.18
CA GLU A 711 26.02 10.14 40.37
C GLU A 711 27.53 10.34 40.53
N ALA A 712 27.96 11.58 40.82
CA ALA A 712 29.37 11.87 41.10
C ALA A 712 29.80 11.22 42.42
N LEU A 713 30.99 10.61 42.43
CA LEU A 713 31.60 10.11 43.66
C LEU A 713 31.86 11.28 44.61
N ALA A 714 31.54 11.08 45.89
CA ALA A 714 31.83 12.07 46.93
C ALA A 714 33.34 12.37 46.95
N THR A 715 33.70 13.62 46.70
CA THR A 715 35.09 14.07 46.86
C THR A 715 35.50 13.87 48.33
N PRO A 716 36.68 13.27 48.61
CA PRO A 716 37.11 13.08 49.98
C PRO A 716 37.27 14.43 50.65
N THR A 717 36.46 14.68 51.69
CA THR A 717 36.56 15.89 52.51
C THR A 717 38.00 16.07 52.97
N PRO A 718 38.66 17.21 52.71
CA PRO A 718 40.03 17.41 53.15
C PRO A 718 40.09 17.38 54.68
N THR A 719 40.74 16.34 55.22
CA THR A 719 40.96 16.18 56.66
C THR A 719 41.61 17.44 57.22
N ALA A 720 40.91 18.12 58.13
CA ALA A 720 41.39 19.38 58.69
C ALA A 720 42.76 19.19 59.37
N THR A 721 43.76 19.92 58.91
CA THR A 721 45.08 19.98 59.54
C THR A 721 44.94 20.50 60.98
N PRO A 722 45.52 19.83 62.00
CA PRO A 722 45.38 20.27 63.38
C PRO A 722 46.03 21.65 63.59
N THR A 723 45.24 22.62 64.06
CA THR A 723 45.70 23.98 64.35
C THR A 723 46.74 23.99 65.46
N ALA A 724 47.90 24.61 65.21
CA ALA A 724 48.96 24.75 66.21
C ALA A 724 48.56 25.66 67.38
N THR A 725 48.86 25.24 68.60
CA THR A 725 48.66 26.02 69.82
C THR A 725 49.62 27.21 69.90
N PRO A 726 49.15 28.45 70.16
CA PRO A 726 50.04 29.58 70.38
C PRO A 726 50.72 29.51 71.75
N THR A 727 52.05 29.68 71.76
CA THR A 727 52.86 29.76 72.99
C THR A 727 52.68 31.13 73.67
N ALA A 728 52.68 31.14 75.01
CA ALA A 728 52.44 32.31 75.83
C ALA A 728 53.59 33.34 75.85
N THR A 729 53.27 34.58 76.21
CA THR A 729 54.22 35.64 76.60
C THR A 729 54.09 35.89 78.11
N PRO A 730 55.19 35.90 78.89
CA PRO A 730 55.15 36.15 80.33
C PRO A 730 55.26 37.64 80.69
N THR A 731 54.83 37.97 81.91
CA THR A 731 55.20 39.16 82.69
C THR A 731 55.90 38.73 83.96
#